data_AF-A0A6C0AP48-F1
#
_entry.id   AF-A0A6C0AP48-F1
#
_cell.length_a   1.000
_cell.length_b   1.000
_cell.length_c   1.000
_cell.angle_alpha   90.00
_cell.angle_beta   90.00
_cell.angle_gamma   90.00
#
_symmetry.space_group_name_H-M   'P 1'
#
loop_
_entity.id
_entity.type
_entity.pdbx_description
1 polymer ?
#
loop_
_entity_poly.entity_id
_entity_poly.type
_entity_poly.pdbx_seq_one_letter_code
_entity_poly.pdbx_strand_id
1 'polypeptide(L)'
;MQMQTHSPFFPVSPVSPAPPGDYVTVYLRNGLANRIFQILAALGYAERYKKKLILSKTLSREGPKSHELGLFNTIPKIFPTIPIKDIPDYTIIHEKQEMNYSQLPLCNTNVVLYGYFQDGRYFPSKDLIPTIRNTYYPNTYFIHIRAGDYIGCFGLDLVEYHKKCFAELDGATKYVVFSDDNTYADKYMKQFGITYTISDKVEALESLVEMANCAGGICANSTFGWLGGFFQGDQRGKIFMPSVWLKGRDCRGIYPPWATVISIDAPELPFITNTFTGSLKTWQTSKKDTSNLIIQASSSCGGDLWMPFPIGMSWQYVKFFNNNPRWQVGSHNILVLSAISTRTDSRRRPSGINREIIANTLKANGIYNVQLQGDSYFSLLPCYKFVISPEGNGIDCHRHYEALLAGCIPIMEYNEKTQEKYKGLPILYTTDYSEITPQYLEQKYSEMVNATYDFSRLFLSYYSIEQQEEIKKCGTYWVKKVCGQGTEWYSSTPRITWVTIINAGYVDFTKNFIESMKLNKCIFPLTVYCTDQESIDALKGYPVTCVDARPFLKFTMTNALSTWQTIDYKRLVFAKLDSIKYALKEFPESYIGYIDMDIVMLKDPTETIIQTFKKNPTAIFVSQCDEPTPQCSNLNNCQHFCSGVIVFKNVDIVNKLVDYTTNDVIALSGDQHYLLNMANKYNVKHITVDKNIFLNGKYPGVNDDTPLELPSGAELIHYNYLVGDKKITFMKKNNMWYL
;
A
#
# COMPACT_ATOMS: atom_id res chain seq x y z
N MET A 1 0.46 63.74 40.79
CA MET A 1 1.76 63.22 41.29
C MET A 1 1.94 61.83 40.69
N GLN A 2 3.15 61.53 40.19
CA GLN A 2 3.57 60.39 39.34
C GLN A 2 3.29 60.56 37.84
N MET A 3 4.15 61.25 37.09
CA MET A 3 5.42 60.80 36.45
C MET A 3 5.22 59.68 35.43
N GLN A 4 4.96 60.08 34.18
CA GLN A 4 5.20 59.30 32.97
C GLN A 4 6.70 59.39 32.63
N THR A 5 7.35 58.24 32.44
CA THR A 5 8.74 58.16 31.97
C THR A 5 8.77 58.25 30.44
N HIS A 6 9.38 59.33 29.93
CA HIS A 6 9.78 59.48 28.54
C HIS A 6 11.01 58.60 28.23
N SER A 7 10.90 57.72 27.23
CA SER A 7 12.06 57.20 26.49
C SER A 7 12.29 58.07 25.26
N PRO A 8 13.55 58.42 24.91
CA PRO A 8 13.83 59.32 23.80
C PRO A 8 13.65 58.62 22.45
N PHE A 9 12.91 59.28 21.56
CA PHE A 9 12.88 58.99 20.13
C PHE A 9 14.28 59.23 19.54
N PHE A 10 14.93 58.18 19.04
CA PHE A 10 16.00 58.33 18.06
C PHE A 10 15.38 58.54 16.68
N PRO A 11 15.82 59.53 15.88
CA PRO A 11 15.39 59.65 14.50
C PRO A 11 15.91 58.44 13.72
N VAL A 12 14.99 57.69 13.10
CA VAL A 12 15.33 56.69 12.09
C VAL A 12 15.89 57.45 10.90
N SER A 13 17.22 57.37 10.71
CA SER A 13 17.86 57.85 9.49
C SER A 13 17.19 57.19 8.27
N PRO A 14 16.95 57.93 7.18
CA PRO A 14 16.49 57.32 5.94
C PRO A 14 17.54 56.30 5.48
N VAL A 15 17.13 55.05 5.31
CA VAL A 15 17.95 54.01 4.68
C VAL A 15 18.29 54.51 3.28
N SER A 16 19.56 54.90 3.06
CA SER A 16 20.05 55.19 1.71
C SER A 16 19.71 54.04 0.79
N PRO A 17 19.18 54.28 -0.44
CA PRO A 17 18.98 53.20 -1.40
C PRO A 17 20.32 52.54 -1.67
N ALA A 18 20.40 51.23 -1.42
CA ALA A 18 21.58 50.44 -1.71
C ALA A 18 22.00 50.66 -3.18
N PRO A 19 23.31 50.74 -3.48
CA PRO A 19 23.79 51.05 -4.82
C PRO A 19 23.25 50.04 -5.85
N PRO A 20 22.96 50.48 -7.08
CA PRO A 20 22.53 49.58 -8.14
C PRO A 20 23.62 48.53 -8.38
N GLY A 21 23.22 47.27 -8.46
CA GLY A 21 24.12 46.15 -8.64
C GLY A 21 23.77 45.35 -9.89
N ASP A 22 24.80 45.05 -10.68
CA ASP A 22 24.66 44.34 -11.96
C ASP A 22 24.80 42.83 -11.81
N TYR A 23 25.11 42.32 -10.62
CA TYR A 23 25.45 40.91 -10.44
C TYR A 23 24.36 40.09 -9.78
N VAL A 24 24.25 38.83 -10.20
CA VAL A 24 23.54 37.77 -9.47
C VAL A 24 24.51 36.62 -9.22
N THR A 25 24.35 35.95 -8.09
CA THR A 25 25.02 34.70 -7.76
C THR A 25 24.06 33.80 -6.98
N VAL A 26 24.51 32.61 -6.60
CA VAL A 26 23.72 31.63 -5.85
C VAL A 26 24.54 31.01 -4.72
N TYR A 27 23.88 30.72 -3.62
CA TYR A 27 24.49 30.00 -2.50
C TYR A 27 24.58 28.50 -2.82
N LEU A 28 25.78 28.03 -3.18
CA LEU A 28 26.02 26.66 -3.62
C LEU A 28 26.08 25.71 -2.43
N ARG A 29 25.26 24.65 -2.44
CA ARG A 29 25.25 23.64 -1.36
C ARG A 29 24.82 22.25 -1.84
N ASN A 30 25.11 21.23 -1.02
CA ASN A 30 24.79 19.82 -1.27
C ASN A 30 25.50 19.25 -2.52
N GLY A 31 25.02 18.11 -3.01
CA GLY A 31 25.60 17.38 -4.14
C GLY A 31 25.58 18.13 -5.49
N LEU A 32 26.34 17.59 -6.44
CA LEU A 32 26.59 18.22 -7.75
C LEU A 32 25.31 18.63 -8.48
N ALA A 33 24.29 17.76 -8.48
CA ALA A 33 23.04 18.03 -9.15
C ALA A 33 22.31 19.28 -8.60
N ASN A 34 22.24 19.42 -7.28
CA ASN A 34 21.61 20.57 -6.66
C ASN A 34 22.36 21.86 -6.99
N ARG A 35 23.70 21.82 -7.05
CA ARG A 35 24.53 22.96 -7.47
C ARG A 35 24.26 23.34 -8.93
N ILE A 36 24.01 22.39 -9.82
CA ILE A 36 23.63 22.68 -11.21
C ILE A 36 22.27 23.36 -11.28
N PHE A 37 21.25 22.85 -10.58
CA PHE A 37 19.92 23.52 -10.49
C PHE A 37 20.04 24.97 -10.01
N GLN A 38 20.83 25.18 -8.96
CA GLN A 38 21.13 26.50 -8.39
C GLN A 38 21.76 27.46 -9.41
N ILE A 39 22.73 26.98 -10.19
CA ILE A 39 23.40 27.79 -11.23
C ILE A 39 22.44 28.08 -12.39
N LEU A 40 21.65 27.11 -12.83
CA LEU A 40 20.65 27.31 -13.89
C LEU A 40 19.60 28.34 -13.47
N ALA A 41 19.12 28.31 -12.23
CA ALA A 41 18.22 29.34 -11.72
C ALA A 41 18.85 30.74 -11.70
N ALA A 42 20.14 30.83 -11.36
CA ALA A 42 20.87 32.09 -11.38
C ALA A 42 21.11 32.61 -12.80
N LEU A 43 21.36 31.73 -13.77
CA LEU A 43 21.42 32.06 -15.20
C LEU A 43 20.06 32.59 -15.70
N GLY A 44 18.96 31.91 -15.36
CA GLY A 44 17.62 32.35 -15.77
C GLY A 44 17.22 33.68 -15.13
N TYR A 45 17.60 33.91 -13.88
CA TYR A 45 17.43 35.22 -13.24
C TYR A 45 18.27 36.31 -13.93
N ALA A 46 19.54 36.02 -14.24
CA ALA A 46 20.44 36.92 -14.96
C ALA A 46 19.86 37.34 -16.31
N GLU A 47 19.37 36.37 -17.09
CA GLU A 47 18.75 36.60 -18.39
C GLU A 47 17.47 37.44 -18.31
N ARG A 48 16.57 37.10 -17.38
CA ARG A 48 15.26 37.75 -17.21
C ARG A 48 15.39 39.20 -16.77
N TYR A 49 16.34 39.49 -15.90
CA TYR A 49 16.52 40.81 -15.28
C TYR A 49 17.78 41.55 -15.75
N LYS A 50 18.40 41.08 -16.84
CA LYS A 50 19.58 41.69 -17.47
C LYS A 50 20.75 41.93 -16.50
N LYS A 51 20.98 40.98 -15.59
CA LYS A 51 22.14 40.95 -14.69
C LYS A 51 23.23 40.02 -15.23
N LYS A 52 24.43 40.12 -14.68
CA LYS A 52 25.58 39.26 -14.96
C LYS A 52 25.72 38.20 -13.87
N LEU A 53 25.76 36.93 -14.25
CA LEU A 53 26.03 35.85 -13.30
C LEU A 53 27.52 35.79 -12.94
N ILE A 54 27.81 35.67 -11.65
CA ILE A 54 29.13 35.32 -11.11
C ILE A 54 28.99 34.17 -10.11
N LEU A 55 30.06 33.41 -9.86
CA LEU A 55 30.14 32.46 -8.76
C LEU A 55 31.07 32.97 -7.68
N SER A 56 30.68 32.78 -6.42
CA SER A 56 31.53 33.14 -5.28
C SER A 56 31.94 31.89 -4.51
N LYS A 57 33.26 31.76 -4.25
CA LYS A 57 33.80 30.66 -3.45
C LYS A 57 33.39 30.79 -1.97
N THR A 58 33.22 32.02 -1.48
CA THR A 58 32.76 32.29 -0.12
C THR A 58 31.27 31.99 0.08
N LEU A 59 30.48 31.95 -1.01
CA LEU A 59 29.07 31.54 -1.03
C LEU A 59 28.89 30.09 -1.53
N SER A 60 29.84 29.21 -1.20
CA SER A 60 29.76 27.78 -1.45
C SER A 60 30.03 27.01 -0.17
N ARG A 61 29.18 26.02 0.13
CA ARG A 61 29.32 25.16 1.31
C ARG A 61 29.46 23.70 0.89
N GLU A 62 30.55 23.08 1.30
CA GLU A 62 30.73 21.64 1.20
C GLU A 62 29.86 20.92 2.24
N GLY A 63 29.28 19.79 1.84
CA GLY A 63 28.41 18.98 2.70
C GLY A 63 29.18 17.91 3.49
N PRO A 64 28.53 17.22 4.45
CA PRO A 64 29.19 16.20 5.27
C PRO A 64 29.40 14.86 4.54
N LYS A 65 28.77 14.65 3.38
CA LYS A 65 28.83 13.38 2.64
C LYS A 65 29.96 13.41 1.62
N SER A 66 30.57 12.25 1.35
CA SER A 66 31.69 12.10 0.41
C SER A 66 31.39 12.70 -0.98
N HIS A 67 30.19 12.45 -1.51
CA HIS A 67 29.73 12.98 -2.80
C HIS A 67 29.40 14.49 -2.81
N GLU A 68 29.49 15.17 -1.66
CA GLU A 68 29.25 16.61 -1.52
C GLU A 68 30.55 17.40 -1.31
N LEU A 69 31.72 16.76 -1.37
CA LEU A 69 33.04 17.36 -1.15
C LEU A 69 33.72 17.75 -2.47
N GLY A 70 34.46 18.86 -2.46
CA GLY A 70 35.32 19.29 -3.57
C GLY A 70 34.58 19.74 -4.83
N LEU A 71 33.25 19.84 -4.78
CA LEU A 71 32.42 20.04 -5.98
C LEU A 71 32.56 21.42 -6.60
N PHE A 72 33.01 22.44 -5.85
CA PHE A 72 33.25 23.77 -6.41
C PHE A 72 34.27 23.75 -7.57
N ASN A 73 35.27 22.85 -7.51
CA ASN A 73 36.26 22.69 -8.56
C ASN A 73 35.72 21.96 -9.81
N THR A 74 34.56 21.29 -9.69
CA THR A 74 33.89 20.60 -10.79
C THR A 74 33.00 21.55 -11.60
N ILE A 75 32.47 22.61 -10.97
CA ILE A 75 31.56 23.56 -11.61
C ILE A 75 32.16 24.23 -12.87
N PRO A 76 33.41 24.72 -12.88
CA PRO A 76 34.02 25.31 -14.07
C PRO A 76 34.14 24.34 -15.26
N LYS A 77 34.13 23.03 -15.01
CA LYS A 77 34.14 22.03 -16.10
C LYS A 77 32.80 21.95 -16.83
N ILE A 78 31.71 22.34 -16.16
CA ILE A 78 30.34 22.35 -16.72
C ILE A 78 29.99 23.76 -17.23
N PHE A 79 30.38 24.80 -16.48
CA PHE A 79 30.09 26.20 -16.78
C PHE A 79 31.38 27.02 -16.89
N PRO A 80 32.20 26.82 -17.94
CA PRO A 80 33.54 27.41 -18.03
C PRO A 80 33.53 28.93 -18.23
N THR A 81 32.41 29.50 -18.66
CA THR A 81 32.29 30.93 -18.99
C THR A 81 31.86 31.81 -17.82
N ILE A 82 31.45 31.22 -16.68
CA ILE A 82 30.97 32.00 -15.54
C ILE A 82 32.16 32.51 -14.71
N PRO A 83 32.34 33.82 -14.53
CA PRO A 83 33.44 34.36 -13.73
C PRO A 83 33.31 33.99 -12.25
N ILE A 84 34.45 33.71 -11.60
CA ILE A 84 34.53 33.50 -10.15
C ILE A 84 35.00 34.81 -9.50
N LYS A 85 34.14 35.41 -8.66
CA LYS A 85 34.42 36.68 -7.97
C LYS A 85 33.59 36.80 -6.70
N ASP A 86 34.11 37.49 -5.69
CA ASP A 86 33.33 37.89 -4.54
C ASP A 86 32.31 38.99 -4.89
N ILE A 87 31.19 38.97 -4.18
CA ILE A 87 30.05 39.85 -4.40
C ILE A 87 29.92 40.83 -3.23
N PRO A 88 30.18 42.14 -3.43
CA PRO A 88 29.91 43.15 -2.40
C PRO A 88 28.43 43.53 -2.38
N ASP A 89 27.91 43.91 -1.22
CA ASP A 89 26.62 44.57 -1.01
C ASP A 89 25.45 43.97 -1.82
N TYR A 90 24.84 42.91 -1.28
CA TYR A 90 23.80 42.13 -1.97
C TYR A 90 22.52 41.95 -1.14
N THR A 91 21.43 41.69 -1.85
CA THR A 91 20.16 41.24 -1.29
C THR A 91 20.03 39.72 -1.47
N ILE A 92 19.59 39.01 -0.43
CA ILE A 92 19.31 37.57 -0.52
C ILE A 92 17.87 37.36 -0.94
N ILE A 93 17.65 36.59 -1.99
CA ILE A 93 16.32 36.11 -2.40
C ILE A 93 16.21 34.64 -2.03
N HIS A 94 15.31 34.34 -1.10
CA HIS A 94 15.01 32.96 -0.70
C HIS A 94 14.00 32.32 -1.64
N GLU A 95 14.23 31.06 -2.00
CA GLU A 95 13.20 30.22 -2.62
C GLU A 95 12.02 30.08 -1.67
N LYS A 96 10.82 30.43 -2.15
CA LYS A 96 9.60 30.39 -1.32
C LYS A 96 9.03 28.99 -1.17
N GLN A 97 9.19 28.16 -2.20
CA GLN A 97 8.62 26.81 -2.29
C GLN A 97 9.64 25.89 -2.95
N GLU A 98 10.23 24.97 -2.20
CA GLU A 98 11.12 23.97 -2.78
C GLU A 98 10.35 23.10 -3.79
N MET A 99 11.02 22.73 -4.89
CA MET A 99 10.46 21.88 -5.95
C MET A 99 9.20 22.42 -6.64
N ASN A 100 8.84 23.68 -6.42
CA ASN A 100 7.74 24.36 -7.09
C ASN A 100 8.16 25.77 -7.50
N TYR A 101 7.64 26.21 -8.64
CA TYR A 101 7.92 27.56 -9.10
C TYR A 101 7.24 28.64 -8.25
N SER A 102 8.04 29.64 -7.92
CA SER A 102 7.60 30.92 -7.41
C SER A 102 8.36 32.02 -8.15
N GLN A 103 7.67 33.06 -8.60
CA GLN A 103 8.34 34.14 -9.32
C GLN A 103 9.33 34.85 -8.40
N LEU A 104 10.60 34.94 -8.84
CA LEU A 104 11.65 35.68 -8.14
C LEU A 104 11.48 37.18 -8.40
N PRO A 105 11.50 38.04 -7.36
CA PRO A 105 11.34 39.48 -7.53
C PRO A 105 12.56 40.12 -8.22
N LEU A 106 12.35 41.20 -8.96
CA LEU A 106 13.44 42.07 -9.42
C LEU A 106 14.03 42.82 -8.23
N CYS A 107 15.36 42.79 -8.07
CA CYS A 107 16.09 43.59 -7.10
C CYS A 107 17.09 44.53 -7.79
N ASN A 108 17.14 45.79 -7.35
CA ASN A 108 18.04 46.79 -7.91
C ASN A 108 19.51 46.59 -7.48
N THR A 109 19.76 45.90 -6.37
CA THR A 109 21.11 45.59 -5.86
C THR A 109 21.72 44.36 -6.54
N ASN A 110 22.93 43.98 -6.13
CA ASN A 110 23.45 42.64 -6.36
C ASN A 110 22.54 41.62 -5.66
N VAL A 111 22.47 40.40 -6.19
CA VAL A 111 21.53 39.36 -5.71
C VAL A 111 22.26 38.07 -5.39
N VAL A 112 21.93 37.48 -4.24
CA VAL A 112 22.27 36.10 -3.89
C VAL A 112 20.99 35.28 -3.84
N LEU A 113 20.84 34.31 -4.74
CA LEU A 113 19.76 33.35 -4.67
C LEU A 113 20.07 32.30 -3.59
N TYR A 114 19.10 32.01 -2.72
CA TYR A 114 19.23 31.01 -1.66
C TYR A 114 18.07 30.00 -1.73
N GLY A 115 18.36 28.80 -2.21
CA GLY A 115 17.36 27.75 -2.44
C GLY A 115 17.94 26.63 -3.30
N TYR A 116 17.09 25.68 -3.70
CA TYR A 116 17.41 24.60 -4.62
C TYR A 116 16.92 24.88 -6.05
N PHE A 117 15.79 25.56 -6.22
CA PHE A 117 15.24 25.99 -7.51
C PHE A 117 15.02 24.84 -8.51
N GLN A 118 14.40 23.77 -8.04
CA GLN A 118 14.28 22.48 -8.74
C GLN A 118 13.12 22.42 -9.75
N ASP A 119 12.65 23.57 -10.25
CA ASP A 119 11.60 23.68 -11.26
C ASP A 119 12.18 24.27 -12.54
N GLY A 120 11.90 23.64 -13.69
CA GLY A 120 12.45 24.04 -14.99
C GLY A 120 12.11 25.48 -15.41
N ARG A 121 11.09 26.10 -14.82
CA ARG A 121 10.72 27.51 -15.11
C ARG A 121 11.71 28.54 -14.55
N TYR A 122 12.63 28.12 -13.67
CA TYR A 122 13.74 28.97 -13.24
C TYR A 122 14.89 29.03 -14.23
N PHE A 123 14.97 28.08 -15.17
CA PHE A 123 16.13 27.90 -16.04
C PHE A 123 16.20 28.96 -17.14
N PRO A 124 17.40 29.23 -17.70
CA PRO A 124 17.56 30.19 -18.77
C PRO A 124 17.07 29.61 -20.10
N SER A 125 17.10 30.43 -21.14
CA SER A 125 17.02 29.96 -22.52
C SER A 125 18.08 28.91 -22.84
N LYS A 126 17.76 28.07 -23.83
CA LYS A 126 18.56 26.90 -24.21
C LYS A 126 20.01 27.22 -24.57
N ASP A 127 20.26 28.38 -25.17
CA ASP A 127 21.61 28.80 -25.60
C ASP A 127 22.56 29.06 -24.43
N LEU A 128 22.03 29.26 -23.22
CA LEU A 128 22.80 29.45 -22.00
C LEU A 128 22.98 28.15 -21.20
N ILE A 129 22.34 27.05 -21.61
CA ILE A 129 22.47 25.75 -20.97
C ILE A 129 23.69 25.03 -21.57
N PRO A 130 24.67 24.58 -20.77
CA PRO A 130 25.85 23.91 -21.30
C PRO A 130 25.53 22.52 -21.86
N THR A 131 26.21 22.15 -22.94
CA THR A 131 26.19 20.79 -23.48
C THR A 131 27.30 19.98 -22.85
N ILE A 132 26.94 18.99 -22.03
CA ILE A 132 27.90 18.03 -21.45
C ILE A 132 27.93 16.70 -22.20
N ARG A 133 26.90 16.43 -23.01
CA ARG A 133 26.80 15.23 -23.85
C ARG A 133 27.87 15.30 -24.95
N ASN A 134 28.69 14.26 -25.04
CA ASN A 134 29.82 14.20 -25.97
C ASN A 134 29.77 13.00 -26.94
N THR A 135 28.83 12.08 -26.74
CA THR A 135 28.56 10.96 -27.65
C THR A 135 27.09 10.55 -27.57
N TYR A 136 26.73 9.46 -28.26
CA TYR A 136 25.40 8.88 -28.23
C TYR A 136 25.44 7.36 -28.18
N TYR A 137 24.72 6.79 -27.22
CA TYR A 137 24.53 5.35 -27.06
C TYR A 137 23.12 4.96 -27.53
N PRO A 138 22.95 4.56 -28.80
CA PRO A 138 21.65 4.18 -29.32
C PRO A 138 21.11 2.96 -28.59
N ASN A 139 19.80 2.98 -28.32
CA ASN A 139 19.08 1.90 -27.63
C ASN A 139 19.61 1.56 -26.21
N THR A 140 20.30 2.50 -25.57
CA THR A 140 20.83 2.34 -24.21
C THR A 140 20.13 3.31 -23.26
N TYR A 141 19.56 2.78 -22.17
CA TYR A 141 18.90 3.55 -21.11
C TYR A 141 19.76 3.52 -19.86
N PHE A 142 19.94 4.68 -19.22
CA PHE A 142 20.50 4.69 -17.86
C PHE A 142 19.43 4.29 -16.84
N ILE A 143 19.83 3.64 -15.76
CA ILE A 143 18.99 3.39 -14.58
C ILE A 143 19.71 4.01 -13.40
N HIS A 144 19.05 4.93 -12.70
CA HIS A 144 19.63 5.55 -11.51
C HIS A 144 19.02 4.94 -10.24
N ILE A 145 19.80 4.15 -9.52
CA ILE A 145 19.45 3.59 -8.21
C ILE A 145 20.14 4.41 -7.13
N ARG A 146 19.46 4.64 -6.00
CA ARG A 146 20.05 5.36 -4.87
C ARG A 146 19.85 4.56 -3.60
N ALA A 147 20.95 4.01 -3.11
CA ALA A 147 20.99 2.95 -2.11
C ALA A 147 21.67 3.37 -0.81
N GLY A 148 22.46 4.45 -0.81
CA GLY A 148 23.10 4.96 0.39
C GLY A 148 22.14 5.80 1.24
N ASP A 149 22.25 7.12 1.14
CA ASP A 149 21.58 8.09 2.03
C ASP A 149 20.05 8.15 1.91
N TYR A 150 19.48 7.43 0.94
CA TYR A 150 18.04 7.35 0.69
C TYR A 150 17.36 6.16 1.38
N ILE A 151 18.08 5.10 1.77
CA ILE A 151 17.49 4.00 2.56
C ILE A 151 17.19 4.54 3.97
N GLY A 152 15.96 5.01 4.18
CA GLY A 152 15.47 5.57 5.44
C GLY A 152 14.70 6.88 5.28
N CYS A 153 15.41 8.00 5.06
CA CYS A 153 14.82 9.34 5.18
C CYS A 153 14.02 9.82 3.95
N PHE A 154 14.39 9.35 2.75
CA PHE A 154 13.81 9.80 1.46
C PHE A 154 13.47 8.65 0.51
N GLY A 155 13.67 7.41 0.96
CA GLY A 155 13.52 6.20 0.16
C GLY A 155 12.06 5.91 -0.17
N LEU A 156 11.80 5.76 -1.46
CA LEU A 156 10.57 5.17 -1.97
C LEU A 156 10.86 3.71 -2.30
N ASP A 157 9.89 2.84 -2.06
CA ASP A 157 9.92 1.54 -2.73
C ASP A 157 9.60 1.78 -4.20
N LEU A 158 10.54 1.43 -5.07
CA LEU A 158 10.46 1.67 -6.50
C LEU A 158 10.36 0.37 -7.29
N VAL A 159 10.14 -0.79 -6.64
CA VAL A 159 10.12 -2.09 -7.34
C VAL A 159 9.05 -2.10 -8.44
N GLU A 160 7.80 -1.76 -8.10
CA GLU A 160 6.70 -1.71 -9.07
C GLU A 160 6.89 -0.63 -10.14
N TYR A 161 7.45 0.51 -9.76
CA TYR A 161 7.85 1.56 -10.71
C TYR A 161 8.84 1.04 -11.75
N HIS A 162 9.90 0.33 -11.33
CA HIS A 162 10.89 -0.21 -12.26
C HIS A 162 10.28 -1.28 -13.17
N LYS A 163 9.42 -2.17 -12.65
CA LYS A 163 8.69 -3.16 -13.47
C LYS A 163 7.90 -2.51 -14.59
N LYS A 164 7.13 -1.45 -14.28
CA LYS A 164 6.36 -0.68 -15.27
C LYS A 164 7.26 -0.02 -16.31
N CYS A 165 8.38 0.56 -15.89
CA CYS A 165 9.36 1.16 -16.81
C CYS A 165 9.94 0.12 -17.78
N PHE A 166 10.28 -1.09 -17.31
CA PHE A 166 10.80 -2.15 -18.17
C PHE A 166 9.76 -2.68 -19.16
N ALA A 167 8.48 -2.76 -18.76
CA ALA A 167 7.39 -3.17 -19.64
C ALA A 167 7.10 -2.17 -20.78
N GLU A 168 7.45 -0.89 -20.59
CA GLU A 168 7.27 0.21 -21.57
C GLU A 168 8.39 0.30 -22.62
N LEU A 169 9.44 -0.52 -22.47
CA LEU A 169 10.66 -0.48 -23.28
C LEU A 169 10.80 -1.78 -24.09
N ASP A 170 11.44 -1.65 -25.26
CA ASP A 170 11.64 -2.78 -26.16
C ASP A 170 12.63 -3.80 -25.57
N GLY A 171 12.45 -5.08 -25.94
CA GLY A 171 13.29 -6.18 -25.48
C GLY A 171 14.77 -6.07 -25.90
N ALA A 172 15.09 -5.30 -26.94
CA ALA A 172 16.48 -5.05 -27.34
C ALA A 172 17.18 -3.95 -26.52
N THR A 173 16.47 -3.27 -25.61
CA THR A 173 16.99 -2.15 -24.82
C THR A 173 18.15 -2.60 -23.94
N LYS A 174 19.25 -1.83 -23.97
CA LYS A 174 20.42 -2.03 -23.10
C LYS A 174 20.33 -1.13 -21.87
N TYR A 175 20.74 -1.63 -20.71
CA TYR A 175 20.66 -0.88 -19.46
C TYR A 175 22.03 -0.65 -18.83
N VAL A 176 22.32 0.59 -18.44
CA VAL A 176 23.50 0.96 -17.65
C VAL A 176 23.05 1.52 -16.30
N VAL A 177 23.44 0.87 -15.21
CA VAL A 177 23.01 1.17 -13.85
C VAL A 177 24.03 2.07 -13.17
N PHE A 178 23.56 3.18 -12.60
CA PHE A 178 24.33 4.15 -11.82
C PHE A 178 23.81 4.14 -10.39
N SER A 179 24.71 3.97 -9.42
CA SER A 179 24.37 3.93 -8.00
C SER A 179 25.49 4.49 -7.13
N ASP A 180 25.13 5.00 -5.96
CA ASP A 180 26.07 5.32 -4.89
C ASP A 180 26.52 4.08 -4.10
N ASP A 181 25.81 2.95 -4.27
CA ASP A 181 26.22 1.61 -3.81
C ASP A 181 25.94 0.58 -4.92
N ASN A 182 27.01 0.17 -5.60
CA ASN A 182 26.95 -0.78 -6.71
C ASN A 182 26.59 -2.20 -6.27
N THR A 183 26.98 -2.62 -5.05
CA THR A 183 26.65 -3.95 -4.52
C THR A 183 25.14 -4.05 -4.23
N TYR A 184 24.57 -3.02 -3.62
CA TYR A 184 23.13 -2.96 -3.43
C TYR A 184 22.38 -2.92 -4.77
N ALA A 185 22.81 -2.06 -5.69
CA ALA A 185 22.16 -1.92 -6.99
C ALA A 185 22.17 -3.23 -7.79
N ASP A 186 23.27 -3.98 -7.76
CA ASP A 186 23.36 -5.30 -8.38
C ASP A 186 22.33 -6.27 -7.80
N LYS A 187 22.26 -6.35 -6.47
CA LYS A 187 21.30 -7.23 -5.79
C LYS A 187 19.85 -6.82 -6.09
N TYR A 188 19.57 -5.52 -6.10
CA TYR A 188 18.27 -4.99 -6.44
C TYR A 188 17.89 -5.29 -7.88
N MET A 189 18.80 -5.14 -8.85
CA MET A 189 18.48 -5.31 -10.26
C MET A 189 18.27 -6.78 -10.67
N LYS A 190 18.93 -7.73 -9.99
CA LYS A 190 18.74 -9.17 -10.22
C LYS A 190 17.29 -9.64 -10.12
N GLN A 191 16.46 -8.98 -9.32
CA GLN A 191 15.05 -9.38 -9.13
C GLN A 191 14.19 -9.20 -10.40
N PHE A 192 14.62 -8.38 -11.36
CA PHE A 192 13.84 -8.08 -12.57
C PHE A 192 14.15 -9.01 -13.75
N GLY A 193 15.18 -9.86 -13.64
CA GLY A 193 15.54 -10.80 -14.70
C GLY A 193 16.00 -10.16 -16.01
N ILE A 194 16.43 -8.90 -16.00
CA ILE A 194 16.91 -8.17 -17.18
C ILE A 194 18.44 -8.10 -17.23
N THR A 195 19.02 -8.00 -18.43
CA THR A 195 20.47 -7.80 -18.61
C THR A 195 20.84 -6.33 -18.43
N TYR A 196 21.83 -6.04 -17.59
CA TYR A 196 22.34 -4.70 -17.34
C TYR A 196 23.86 -4.70 -17.14
N THR A 197 24.47 -3.53 -17.24
CA THR A 197 25.86 -3.28 -16.83
C THR A 197 25.87 -2.23 -15.73
N ILE A 198 26.70 -2.41 -14.71
CA ILE A 198 26.88 -1.40 -13.66
C ILE A 198 28.01 -0.46 -14.10
N SER A 199 27.77 0.85 -14.03
CA SER A 199 28.78 1.86 -14.36
C SER A 199 29.95 1.78 -13.38
N ASP A 200 31.17 1.90 -13.93
CA ASP A 200 32.43 1.93 -13.20
C ASP A 200 32.89 3.36 -12.87
N LYS A 201 32.13 4.37 -13.28
CA LYS A 201 32.47 5.78 -13.07
C LYS A 201 32.38 6.13 -11.59
N VAL A 202 33.48 6.67 -11.07
CA VAL A 202 33.59 7.11 -9.67
C VAL A 202 33.23 8.59 -9.54
N GLU A 203 33.63 9.40 -10.52
CA GLU A 203 33.40 10.83 -10.51
C GLU A 203 31.96 11.17 -10.95
N ALA A 204 31.30 12.05 -10.18
CA ALA A 204 29.91 12.43 -10.44
C ALA A 204 29.71 13.11 -11.79
N LEU A 205 30.67 13.93 -12.25
CA LEU A 205 30.57 14.55 -13.58
C LEU A 205 30.67 13.51 -14.69
N GLU A 206 31.57 12.53 -14.57
CA GLU A 206 31.73 11.48 -15.58
C GLU A 206 30.48 10.59 -15.66
N SER A 207 29.91 10.23 -14.51
CA SER A 207 28.64 9.51 -14.43
C SER A 207 27.51 10.31 -15.10
N LEU A 208 27.42 11.61 -14.83
CA LEU A 208 26.40 12.46 -15.41
C LEU A 208 26.55 12.61 -16.94
N VAL A 209 27.78 12.72 -17.45
CA VAL A 209 28.08 12.72 -18.89
C VAL A 209 27.68 11.38 -19.51
N GLU A 210 27.97 10.26 -18.86
CA GLU A 210 27.58 8.93 -19.35
C GLU A 210 26.06 8.75 -19.40
N MET A 211 25.33 9.20 -18.38
CA MET A 211 23.86 9.24 -18.38
C MET A 211 23.30 10.14 -19.49
N ALA A 212 23.96 11.29 -19.76
CA ALA A 212 23.58 12.20 -20.85
C ALA A 212 23.86 11.61 -22.24
N ASN A 213 24.78 10.66 -22.36
CA ASN A 213 25.09 9.97 -23.62
C ASN A 213 24.08 8.86 -23.94
N CYS A 214 23.33 8.35 -22.95
CA CYS A 214 22.24 7.38 -23.16
C CYS A 214 21.09 7.96 -24.01
N ALA A 215 20.31 7.06 -24.63
CA ALA A 215 19.14 7.41 -25.43
C ALA A 215 17.89 7.71 -24.60
N GLY A 216 17.82 7.20 -23.36
CA GLY A 216 16.73 7.48 -22.43
C GLY A 216 17.16 7.18 -21.01
N GLY A 217 16.22 7.15 -20.06
CA GLY A 217 16.58 6.95 -18.66
C GLY A 217 15.42 6.57 -17.76
N ILE A 218 15.72 5.81 -16.71
CA ILE A 218 14.83 5.46 -15.61
C ILE A 218 15.40 6.11 -14.34
N CYS A 219 14.74 7.17 -13.88
CA CYS A 219 15.20 7.95 -12.74
C CYS A 219 14.61 7.40 -11.44
N ALA A 220 15.37 7.36 -10.35
CA ALA A 220 14.80 7.39 -9.00
C ALA A 220 14.29 8.81 -8.66
N ASN A 221 13.76 9.01 -7.46
CA ASN A 221 13.42 10.33 -6.91
C ASN A 221 14.67 11.15 -6.52
N SER A 222 15.60 11.32 -7.47
CA SER A 222 16.90 11.93 -7.29
C SER A 222 17.15 13.01 -8.35
N THR A 223 17.63 14.18 -7.91
CA THR A 223 18.00 15.28 -8.80
C THR A 223 19.16 14.95 -9.72
N PHE A 224 19.98 13.96 -9.36
CA PHE A 224 21.07 13.47 -10.20
C PHE A 224 20.55 12.70 -11.42
N GLY A 225 19.60 11.75 -11.21
CA GLY A 225 18.90 11.08 -12.31
C GLY A 225 18.12 12.04 -13.19
N TRP A 226 17.46 13.03 -12.56
CA TRP A 226 16.76 14.10 -13.27
C TRP A 226 17.67 14.83 -14.27
N LEU A 227 18.87 15.22 -13.83
CA LEU A 227 19.83 15.91 -14.69
C LEU A 227 20.42 15.00 -15.77
N GLY A 228 20.60 13.71 -15.50
CA GLY A 228 21.01 12.74 -16.52
C GLY A 228 20.06 12.74 -17.70
N GLY A 229 18.74 12.77 -17.45
CA GLY A 229 17.74 12.93 -18.50
C GLY A 229 17.74 14.34 -19.11
N PHE A 230 17.85 15.39 -18.30
CA PHE A 230 17.88 16.78 -18.74
C PHE A 230 18.96 17.06 -19.80
N PHE A 231 20.18 16.59 -19.57
CA PHE A 231 21.32 16.82 -20.45
C PHE A 231 21.33 15.96 -21.72
N GLN A 232 20.37 15.04 -21.89
CA GLN A 232 20.17 14.37 -23.19
C GLN A 232 19.65 15.35 -24.27
N GLY A 233 19.13 16.52 -23.90
CA GLY A 233 18.72 17.56 -24.85
C GLY A 233 17.53 17.13 -25.71
N ASP A 234 17.56 17.47 -27.00
CA ASP A 234 16.49 17.15 -27.97
C ASP A 234 16.54 15.71 -28.47
N GLN A 235 17.71 15.08 -28.43
CA GLN A 235 17.94 13.69 -28.85
C GLN A 235 17.60 12.71 -27.71
N ARG A 236 16.55 13.03 -26.95
CA ARG A 236 16.12 12.35 -25.73
C ARG A 236 14.93 11.45 -26.05
N GLY A 237 15.04 10.19 -25.67
CA GLY A 237 13.96 9.22 -25.63
C GLY A 237 13.11 9.37 -24.35
N LYS A 238 12.44 8.29 -23.95
CA LYS A 238 11.61 8.32 -22.74
C LYS A 238 12.49 8.52 -21.50
N ILE A 239 12.16 9.50 -20.66
CA ILE A 239 12.72 9.64 -19.32
C ILE A 239 11.64 9.32 -18.31
N PHE A 240 11.75 8.19 -17.64
CA PHE A 240 10.81 7.77 -16.62
C PHE A 240 11.15 8.41 -15.28
N MET A 241 10.12 8.86 -14.57
CA MET A 241 10.21 9.40 -13.21
C MET A 241 9.08 8.86 -12.34
N PRO A 242 9.32 8.58 -11.04
CA PRO A 242 8.27 8.11 -10.15
C PRO A 242 7.25 9.23 -9.87
N SER A 243 5.96 8.90 -9.85
CA SER A 243 4.83 9.82 -9.56
C SER A 243 4.87 10.51 -8.20
N VAL A 244 5.62 9.94 -7.26
CA VAL A 244 5.90 10.56 -5.97
C VAL A 244 7.39 10.88 -5.93
N TRP A 245 7.73 12.14 -5.68
CA TRP A 245 9.11 12.55 -5.51
C TRP A 245 9.51 12.52 -4.03
N LEU A 246 8.66 13.07 -3.16
CA LEU A 246 8.78 13.05 -1.70
C LEU A 246 7.40 12.81 -1.08
N LYS A 247 7.27 11.79 -0.21
CA LYS A 247 5.98 11.49 0.46
C LYS A 247 5.49 12.69 1.27
N GLY A 248 4.22 13.07 1.07
CA GLY A 248 3.56 14.13 1.84
C GLY A 248 4.01 15.56 1.51
N ARG A 249 4.78 15.77 0.42
CA ARG A 249 5.16 17.10 -0.05
C ARG A 249 4.66 17.34 -1.46
N ASP A 250 4.21 18.57 -1.72
CA ASP A 250 3.92 19.00 -3.08
C ASP A 250 5.24 19.16 -3.84
N CYS A 251 5.45 18.32 -4.85
CA CYS A 251 6.64 18.36 -5.70
C CYS A 251 6.27 18.51 -7.17
N ARG A 252 5.06 19.00 -7.51
CA ARG A 252 4.58 19.00 -8.89
C ARG A 252 5.51 19.76 -9.84
N GLY A 253 6.17 20.82 -9.37
CA GLY A 253 7.10 21.60 -10.17
C GLY A 253 8.40 20.89 -10.57
N ILE A 254 8.75 19.77 -9.92
CA ILE A 254 9.96 19.01 -10.28
C ILE A 254 9.79 18.21 -11.55
N TYR A 255 8.55 17.89 -11.96
CA TYR A 255 8.28 17.09 -13.13
C TYR A 255 8.27 17.97 -14.39
N PRO A 256 9.27 17.82 -15.27
CA PRO A 256 9.32 18.59 -16.49
C PRO A 256 8.32 18.03 -17.51
N PRO A 257 7.83 18.84 -18.47
CA PRO A 257 6.86 18.38 -19.46
C PRO A 257 7.30 17.20 -20.33
N TRP A 258 8.61 16.97 -20.42
CA TRP A 258 9.23 15.88 -21.20
C TRP A 258 9.39 14.57 -20.42
N ALA A 259 9.05 14.53 -19.13
CA ALA A 259 9.16 13.31 -18.33
C ALA A 259 7.91 12.43 -18.47
N THR A 260 8.13 11.12 -18.58
CA THR A 260 7.09 10.10 -18.47
C THR A 260 6.94 9.74 -16.98
N VAL A 261 5.88 10.23 -16.35
CA VAL A 261 5.63 9.99 -14.93
C VAL A 261 4.91 8.66 -14.73
N ILE A 262 5.51 7.75 -13.96
CA ILE A 262 4.98 6.39 -13.72
C ILE A 262 4.53 6.28 -12.26
N SER A 263 3.31 5.76 -12.06
CA SER A 263 2.78 5.51 -10.71
C SER A 263 3.67 4.51 -9.95
N ILE A 264 4.05 4.88 -8.71
CA ILE A 264 4.81 3.99 -7.81
C ILE A 264 3.89 3.00 -7.08
N ASP A 265 2.59 3.23 -7.12
CA ASP A 265 1.61 2.34 -6.50
C ASP A 265 1.47 1.09 -7.37
N ALA A 266 1.28 -0.07 -6.75
CA ALA A 266 0.73 -1.22 -7.48
C ALA A 266 -0.56 -0.77 -8.20
N PRO A 267 -0.94 -1.37 -9.35
CA PRO A 267 -2.28 -1.14 -9.88
C PRO A 267 -3.25 -1.32 -8.70
N GLU A 268 -4.10 -0.31 -8.48
CA GLU A 268 -5.17 -0.43 -7.49
C GLU A 268 -5.99 -1.63 -7.91
N LEU A 269 -5.69 -2.78 -7.31
CA LEU A 269 -6.72 -3.77 -7.04
C LEU A 269 -7.82 -2.96 -6.36
N PRO A 270 -9.07 -3.03 -6.84
CA PRO A 270 -10.16 -2.48 -6.06
C PRO A 270 -10.14 -3.24 -4.75
N PHE A 271 -9.54 -2.63 -3.72
CA PHE A 271 -9.77 -3.03 -2.37
C PHE A 271 -11.25 -2.79 -2.19
N ILE A 272 -12.01 -3.87 -2.11
CA ILE A 272 -13.30 -3.86 -1.45
C ILE A 272 -12.96 -3.55 0.00
N THR A 273 -12.73 -2.28 0.29
CA THR A 273 -12.91 -1.78 1.63
C THR A 273 -14.39 -1.99 1.89
N ASN A 274 -14.71 -2.86 2.85
CA ASN A 274 -15.97 -2.70 3.55
C ASN A 274 -15.92 -1.28 4.11
N THR A 275 -16.50 -0.33 3.39
CA THR A 275 -16.49 1.08 3.77
C THR A 275 -17.44 1.21 4.94
N PHE A 276 -16.89 1.36 6.15
CA PHE A 276 -17.68 1.54 7.36
C PHE A 276 -18.03 3.02 7.51
N THR A 277 -18.87 3.52 6.62
CA THR A 277 -19.36 4.91 6.65
C THR A 277 -20.71 5.00 7.36
N GLY A 278 -20.86 6.01 8.23
CA GLY A 278 -22.13 6.19 8.95
C GLY A 278 -22.07 7.31 9.98
N SER A 279 -23.24 7.63 10.56
CA SER A 279 -23.30 8.60 11.65
C SER A 279 -22.67 8.05 12.92
N LEU A 280 -22.12 8.93 13.78
CA LEU A 280 -21.63 8.51 15.10
C LEU A 280 -22.75 7.83 15.91
N LYS A 281 -23.98 8.34 15.85
CA LYS A 281 -25.15 7.71 16.49
C LYS A 281 -25.37 6.27 16.04
N THR A 282 -25.29 6.00 14.74
CA THR A 282 -25.40 4.63 14.21
C THR A 282 -24.26 3.77 14.73
N TRP A 283 -23.03 4.30 14.71
CA TRP A 283 -21.84 3.63 15.20
C TRP A 283 -21.90 3.27 16.69
N GLN A 284 -22.48 4.12 17.53
CA GLN A 284 -22.66 3.86 18.97
C GLN A 284 -23.54 2.63 19.26
N THR A 285 -24.39 2.24 18.31
CA THR A 285 -25.34 1.13 18.43
C THR A 285 -24.98 -0.10 17.60
N SER A 286 -23.92 -0.03 16.79
CA SER A 286 -23.47 -1.13 15.94
C SER A 286 -22.53 -2.08 16.69
N LYS A 287 -22.61 -3.37 16.40
CA LYS A 287 -21.56 -4.32 16.76
C LYS A 287 -20.40 -4.18 15.76
N LYS A 288 -19.17 -4.26 16.26
CA LYS A 288 -17.93 -4.11 15.50
C LYS A 288 -17.38 -5.50 15.20
N ASP A 289 -16.79 -5.66 14.02
CA ASP A 289 -16.14 -6.91 13.63
C ASP A 289 -14.86 -7.11 14.46
N THR A 290 -14.94 -8.01 15.44
CA THR A 290 -13.82 -8.30 16.34
C THR A 290 -12.66 -9.01 15.64
N SER A 291 -12.92 -9.68 14.50
CA SER A 291 -11.90 -10.40 13.74
C SER A 291 -10.95 -9.47 12.98
N ASN A 292 -11.40 -8.25 12.70
CA ASN A 292 -10.67 -7.26 11.90
C ASN A 292 -10.02 -6.15 12.74
N LEU A 293 -10.02 -6.29 14.08
CA LEU A 293 -9.47 -5.27 14.96
C LEU A 293 -7.94 -5.23 14.89
N ILE A 294 -7.41 -4.01 14.95
CA ILE A 294 -6.01 -3.76 15.27
C ILE A 294 -5.82 -3.91 16.78
N ILE A 295 -4.95 -4.83 17.16
CA ILE A 295 -4.53 -5.14 18.52
C ILE A 295 -3.04 -4.89 18.70
N GLN A 296 -2.72 -4.05 19.67
CA GLN A 296 -1.39 -3.83 20.21
C GLN A 296 -0.28 -3.66 19.15
N ALA A 297 -0.54 -2.86 18.12
CA ALA A 297 0.34 -2.65 16.97
C ALA A 297 1.47 -1.63 17.25
N SER A 298 1.85 -1.46 18.52
CA SER A 298 2.99 -0.64 18.91
C SER A 298 4.30 -1.25 18.40
N SER A 299 5.30 -0.42 18.08
CA SER A 299 6.59 -0.91 17.58
C SER A 299 7.20 -2.01 18.46
N SER A 300 7.70 -3.09 17.85
CA SER A 300 8.31 -4.21 18.56
C SER A 300 9.66 -3.90 19.22
N CYS A 301 10.26 -2.74 18.92
CA CYS A 301 11.56 -2.36 19.49
C CYS A 301 11.49 -1.87 20.95
N GLY A 302 10.29 -1.82 21.54
CA GLY A 302 10.09 -1.37 22.92
C GLY A 302 10.07 0.15 23.12
N GLY A 303 10.21 0.92 22.05
CA GLY A 303 10.05 2.38 22.06
C GLY A 303 8.63 2.80 21.71
N ASP A 304 8.22 3.98 22.17
CA ASP A 304 6.95 4.63 21.81
C ASP A 304 7.05 5.31 20.43
N LEU A 305 7.58 4.56 19.44
CA LEU A 305 7.81 5.05 18.08
C LEU A 305 6.48 5.30 17.35
N TRP A 306 6.51 6.29 16.46
CA TRP A 306 5.37 6.60 15.61
C TRP A 306 5.13 5.49 14.58
N MET A 307 3.94 4.90 14.63
CA MET A 307 3.47 3.96 13.62
C MET A 307 2.59 4.68 12.58
N PRO A 308 2.59 4.26 11.30
CA PRO A 308 1.74 4.88 10.26
C PRO A 308 0.26 4.48 10.37
N PHE A 309 -0.08 3.53 11.24
CA PHE A 309 -1.42 3.05 11.54
C PHE A 309 -1.73 3.23 13.04
N PRO A 310 -3.02 3.17 13.47
CA PRO A 310 -3.39 3.13 14.88
C PRO A 310 -2.70 1.98 15.60
N ILE A 311 -2.25 2.21 16.84
CA ILE A 311 -1.66 1.15 17.67
C ILE A 311 -2.70 0.18 18.27
N GLY A 312 -3.99 0.40 18.00
CA GLY A 312 -5.06 -0.56 18.26
C GLY A 312 -5.47 -0.70 19.72
N MET A 313 -6.26 -1.73 20.03
CA MET A 313 -6.60 -2.09 21.41
C MET A 313 -5.34 -2.40 22.21
N SER A 314 -5.30 -2.00 23.48
CA SER A 314 -4.20 -2.35 24.36
C SER A 314 -4.17 -3.86 24.69
N TRP A 315 -3.06 -4.30 25.29
CA TRP A 315 -2.91 -5.70 25.72
C TRP A 315 -3.92 -6.11 26.80
N GLN A 316 -4.47 -5.14 27.54
CA GLN A 316 -5.48 -5.40 28.57
C GLN A 316 -6.75 -5.99 27.97
N TYR A 317 -7.12 -5.57 26.76
CA TYR A 317 -8.23 -6.14 26.02
C TYR A 317 -8.03 -7.64 25.79
N VAL A 318 -6.85 -8.04 25.31
CA VAL A 318 -6.53 -9.46 25.07
C VAL A 318 -6.55 -10.25 26.37
N LYS A 319 -5.93 -9.72 27.43
CA LYS A 319 -5.79 -10.41 28.72
C LYS A 319 -7.12 -10.61 29.45
N PHE A 320 -7.97 -9.60 29.46
CA PHE A 320 -9.17 -9.59 30.32
C PHE A 320 -10.47 -9.86 29.57
N PHE A 321 -10.51 -9.64 28.25
CA PHE A 321 -11.76 -9.72 27.50
C PHE A 321 -11.82 -10.87 26.51
N ASN A 322 -10.71 -11.39 25.97
CA ASN A 322 -10.71 -12.56 25.07
C ASN A 322 -11.94 -12.63 24.11
N ASN A 323 -12.18 -11.56 23.35
CA ASN A 323 -13.35 -11.38 22.44
C ASN A 323 -14.74 -11.16 23.09
N ASN A 324 -14.84 -10.85 24.37
CA ASN A 324 -16.11 -10.53 25.02
C ASN A 324 -16.62 -9.14 24.56
N PRO A 325 -17.79 -9.03 23.92
CA PRO A 325 -18.24 -7.82 23.21
C PRO A 325 -18.85 -6.72 24.11
N ARG A 326 -18.73 -6.82 25.45
CA ARG A 326 -19.38 -5.91 26.40
C ARG A 326 -18.97 -4.43 26.27
N TRP A 327 -17.87 -4.14 25.60
CA TRP A 327 -17.34 -2.79 25.38
C TRP A 327 -17.87 -2.10 24.12
N GLN A 328 -18.62 -2.81 23.25
CA GLN A 328 -18.93 -2.31 21.90
C GLN A 328 -20.10 -1.35 21.82
N VAL A 329 -21.13 -1.55 22.65
CA VAL A 329 -22.41 -0.83 22.57
C VAL A 329 -22.84 -0.47 23.99
N GLY A 330 -23.31 0.77 24.16
CA GLY A 330 -23.72 1.30 25.45
C GLY A 330 -24.51 2.60 25.30
N SER A 331 -24.94 3.15 26.44
CA SER A 331 -25.91 4.24 26.51
C SER A 331 -25.41 5.60 26.03
N HIS A 332 -24.09 5.86 26.07
CA HIS A 332 -23.50 7.17 25.77
C HIS A 332 -24.20 8.35 26.50
N ASN A 333 -24.67 8.12 27.73
CA ASN A 333 -25.41 9.10 28.52
C ASN A 333 -24.53 9.86 29.53
N ILE A 334 -23.30 9.43 29.75
CA ILE A 334 -22.34 10.11 30.63
C ILE A 334 -21.46 11.02 29.78
N LEU A 335 -21.23 12.26 30.20
CA LEU A 335 -20.61 13.27 29.35
C LEU A 335 -19.14 12.95 29.00
N VAL A 336 -18.29 12.73 29.99
CA VAL A 336 -16.85 12.60 29.74
C VAL A 336 -16.18 11.68 30.75
N LEU A 337 -15.31 10.80 30.25
CA LEU A 337 -14.42 9.98 31.07
C LEU A 337 -13.03 10.61 31.10
N SER A 338 -12.52 10.91 32.29
CA SER A 338 -11.10 11.16 32.52
C SER A 338 -10.53 10.01 33.35
N ALA A 339 -9.78 9.12 32.71
CA ALA A 339 -9.15 7.96 33.34
C ALA A 339 -7.70 7.84 32.85
N ILE A 340 -6.86 8.80 33.25
CA ILE A 340 -5.48 8.94 32.80
C ILE A 340 -4.51 8.65 33.94
N SER A 341 -3.43 7.92 33.62
CA SER A 341 -2.31 7.75 34.55
C SER A 341 -1.36 8.94 34.41
N THR A 342 -1.24 9.75 35.46
CA THR A 342 -0.47 11.01 35.48
C THR A 342 1.04 10.81 35.44
N ARG A 343 1.53 9.56 35.53
CA ARG A 343 2.97 9.24 35.57
C ARG A 343 3.49 8.53 34.31
N THR A 344 2.65 8.41 33.28
CA THR A 344 2.94 7.56 32.09
C THR A 344 3.30 8.37 30.84
N ASP A 345 3.87 9.55 31.06
CA ASP A 345 4.29 10.50 30.04
C ASP A 345 5.63 11.16 30.39
N SER A 346 6.50 10.46 31.13
CA SER A 346 7.84 10.95 31.51
C SER A 346 8.76 11.19 30.31
N ARG A 347 8.51 10.54 29.17
CA ARG A 347 9.25 10.70 27.91
C ARG A 347 8.50 11.50 26.85
N ARG A 348 7.41 12.18 27.25
CA ARG A 348 6.58 13.00 26.37
C ARG A 348 7.40 14.08 25.68
N ARG A 349 6.94 14.50 24.49
CA ARG A 349 7.52 15.63 23.77
C ARG A 349 7.47 16.93 24.61
N PRO A 350 8.45 17.83 24.48
CA PRO A 350 8.49 19.10 25.22
C PRO A 350 7.41 20.05 24.67
N SER A 351 6.20 19.96 25.22
CA SER A 351 5.02 20.77 24.86
C SER A 351 4.64 21.80 25.93
N GLY A 352 5.30 21.78 27.09
CA GLY A 352 4.94 22.63 28.23
C GLY A 352 3.76 22.13 29.06
N ILE A 353 3.11 21.04 28.65
CA ILE A 353 2.02 20.38 29.38
C ILE A 353 2.33 18.90 29.59
N ASN A 354 1.81 18.32 30.67
CA ASN A 354 1.90 16.89 30.98
C ASN A 354 0.55 16.39 31.53
N ARG A 355 0.39 15.08 31.71
CA ARG A 355 -0.87 14.48 32.17
C ARG A 355 -1.29 14.94 33.56
N GLU A 356 -0.35 15.27 34.45
CA GLU A 356 -0.66 15.82 35.76
C GLU A 356 -1.26 17.23 35.66
N ILE A 357 -0.65 18.12 34.88
CA ILE A 357 -1.15 19.46 34.59
C ILE A 357 -2.54 19.36 33.96
N ILE A 358 -2.71 18.50 32.95
CA ILE A 358 -4.00 18.29 32.28
C ILE A 358 -5.08 17.82 33.28
N ALA A 359 -4.76 16.85 34.13
CA ALA A 359 -5.71 16.38 35.14
C ALA A 359 -6.11 17.47 36.14
N ASN A 360 -5.16 18.33 36.54
CA ASN A 360 -5.43 19.46 37.43
C ASN A 360 -6.28 20.54 36.75
N THR A 361 -6.00 20.86 35.48
CA THR A 361 -6.79 21.80 34.68
C THR A 361 -8.22 21.30 34.50
N LEU A 362 -8.41 20.03 34.13
CA LEU A 362 -9.73 19.42 33.98
C LEU A 362 -10.51 19.38 35.31
N LYS A 363 -9.81 19.15 36.42
CA LYS A 363 -10.41 19.20 37.77
C LYS A 363 -10.96 20.59 38.09
N ALA A 364 -10.28 21.66 37.68
CA ALA A 364 -10.78 23.03 37.85
C ALA A 364 -12.10 23.27 37.07
N ASN A 365 -12.32 22.53 35.99
CA ASN A 365 -13.55 22.54 35.19
C ASN A 365 -14.60 21.50 35.66
N GLY A 366 -14.41 20.88 36.82
CA GLY A 366 -15.33 19.88 37.37
C GLY A 366 -15.25 18.50 36.71
N ILE A 367 -14.20 18.23 35.92
CA ILE A 367 -13.95 16.92 35.29
C ILE A 367 -12.89 16.19 36.10
N TYR A 368 -13.32 15.23 36.92
CA TYR A 368 -12.44 14.50 37.84
C TYR A 368 -11.80 13.29 37.16
N ASN A 369 -10.48 13.13 37.36
CA ASN A 369 -9.75 11.95 36.93
C ASN A 369 -10.02 10.76 37.87
N VAL A 370 -10.43 9.62 37.31
CA VAL A 370 -10.70 8.39 38.04
C VAL A 370 -9.67 7.30 37.73
N GLN A 371 -9.48 6.37 38.66
CA GLN A 371 -8.64 5.19 38.44
C GLN A 371 -9.54 3.98 38.19
N LEU A 372 -9.45 3.41 36.99
CA LEU A 372 -10.21 2.21 36.60
C LEU A 372 -9.24 1.04 36.34
N GLN A 373 -9.64 -0.15 36.77
CA GLN A 373 -9.00 -1.40 36.35
C GLN A 373 -9.45 -1.76 34.93
N GLY A 374 -8.65 -2.58 34.23
CA GLY A 374 -8.88 -2.88 32.81
C GLY A 374 -10.29 -3.39 32.50
N ASP A 375 -10.85 -4.25 33.35
CA ASP A 375 -12.22 -4.78 33.17
C ASP A 375 -13.30 -3.69 33.24
N SER A 376 -13.16 -2.81 34.22
CA SER A 376 -14.11 -1.75 34.54
C SER A 376 -14.01 -0.64 33.51
N TYR A 377 -12.79 -0.33 33.05
CA TYR A 377 -12.54 0.61 31.97
C TYR A 377 -13.28 0.22 30.70
N PHE A 378 -13.03 -0.99 30.16
CA PHE A 378 -13.67 -1.42 28.92
C PHE A 378 -15.18 -1.60 29.04
N SER A 379 -15.67 -2.07 30.20
CA SER A 379 -17.12 -2.26 30.42
C SER A 379 -17.88 -0.94 30.52
N LEU A 380 -17.24 0.12 31.06
CA LEU A 380 -17.87 1.43 31.22
C LEU A 380 -17.68 2.35 30.01
N LEU A 381 -16.64 2.12 29.20
CA LEU A 381 -16.30 2.96 28.05
C LEU A 381 -17.50 3.34 27.18
N PRO A 382 -18.36 2.39 26.72
CA PRO A 382 -19.49 2.73 25.84
C PRO A 382 -20.66 3.47 26.55
N CYS A 383 -20.53 3.80 27.83
CA CYS A 383 -21.48 4.69 28.52
C CYS A 383 -21.15 6.17 28.34
N TYR A 384 -19.96 6.52 27.85
CA TYR A 384 -19.46 7.89 27.77
C TYR A 384 -19.54 8.49 26.37
N LYS A 385 -19.87 9.79 26.27
CA LYS A 385 -19.83 10.56 25.02
C LYS A 385 -18.39 10.89 24.63
N PHE A 386 -17.58 11.38 25.57
CA PHE A 386 -16.18 11.76 25.36
C PHE A 386 -15.21 10.98 26.26
N VAL A 387 -13.97 10.83 25.79
CA VAL A 387 -12.87 10.24 26.58
C VAL A 387 -11.63 11.12 26.50
N ILE A 388 -11.11 11.55 27.64
CA ILE A 388 -9.86 12.31 27.73
C ILE A 388 -8.68 11.40 27.34
N SER A 389 -8.03 11.69 26.20
CA SER A 389 -6.96 10.88 25.65
C SER A 389 -5.73 11.71 25.26
N PRO A 390 -5.04 12.32 26.24
CA PRO A 390 -3.81 13.08 26.00
C PRO A 390 -2.64 12.16 25.62
N GLU A 391 -1.64 12.75 24.98
CA GLU A 391 -0.38 12.09 24.66
C GLU A 391 0.25 11.41 25.89
N GLY A 392 0.98 10.32 25.66
CA GLY A 392 1.77 9.64 26.69
C GLY A 392 3.25 9.95 26.48
N ASN A 393 4.08 8.92 26.62
CA ASN A 393 5.46 9.00 26.15
C ASN A 393 5.56 9.24 24.64
N GLY A 394 4.63 8.67 23.87
CA GLY A 394 4.43 8.96 22.45
C GLY A 394 3.18 9.81 22.21
N ILE A 395 3.08 10.35 21.00
CA ILE A 395 1.92 11.15 20.55
C ILE A 395 0.68 10.29 20.25
N ASP A 396 0.85 8.96 20.08
CA ASP A 396 -0.24 8.00 19.88
C ASP A 396 -0.58 7.27 21.19
N CYS A 397 -1.83 6.84 21.35
CA CYS A 397 -2.32 6.17 22.55
C CYS A 397 -3.40 5.15 22.21
N HIS A 398 -3.35 3.96 22.83
CA HIS A 398 -4.40 2.94 22.70
C HIS A 398 -5.80 3.50 22.95
N ARG A 399 -5.92 4.45 23.89
CA ARG A 399 -7.18 5.09 24.26
C ARG A 399 -7.82 5.90 23.13
N HIS A 400 -7.04 6.41 22.17
CA HIS A 400 -7.59 7.05 20.97
C HIS A 400 -8.47 6.06 20.23
N TYR A 401 -7.90 4.89 19.94
CA TYR A 401 -8.54 3.81 19.20
C TYR A 401 -9.65 3.12 20.00
N GLU A 402 -9.42 2.83 21.28
CA GLU A 402 -10.40 2.18 22.17
C GLU A 402 -11.67 3.03 22.33
N ALA A 403 -11.52 4.36 22.50
CA ALA A 403 -12.65 5.29 22.58
C ALA A 403 -13.48 5.28 21.29
N LEU A 404 -12.82 5.38 20.14
CA LEU A 404 -13.48 5.38 18.83
C LEU A 404 -14.26 4.08 18.58
N LEU A 405 -13.68 2.93 18.95
CA LEU A 405 -14.33 1.63 18.83
C LEU A 405 -15.54 1.45 19.76
N ALA A 406 -15.50 2.03 20.95
CA ALA A 406 -16.62 2.02 21.89
C ALA A 406 -17.75 3.00 21.50
N GLY A 407 -17.53 3.85 20.49
CA GLY A 407 -18.49 4.88 20.07
C GLY A 407 -18.32 6.23 20.77
N CYS A 408 -17.22 6.42 21.51
CA CYS A 408 -16.88 7.66 22.16
C CYS A 408 -16.08 8.60 21.24
N ILE A 409 -16.08 9.89 21.57
CA ILE A 409 -15.26 10.91 20.92
C ILE A 409 -14.01 11.14 21.78
N PRO A 410 -12.80 10.71 21.35
CA PRO A 410 -11.59 11.02 22.10
C PRO A 410 -11.28 12.52 22.02
N ILE A 411 -10.89 13.09 23.17
CA ILE A 411 -10.36 14.44 23.28
C ILE A 411 -8.85 14.33 23.24
N MET A 412 -8.25 14.83 22.16
CA MET A 412 -6.85 14.60 21.81
C MET A 412 -6.10 15.93 21.76
N GLU A 413 -4.85 15.92 22.22
CA GLU A 413 -3.97 17.04 21.93
C GLU A 413 -3.72 17.14 20.42
N TYR A 414 -3.72 18.36 19.89
CA TYR A 414 -3.46 18.59 18.48
C TYR A 414 -2.03 18.21 18.10
N ASN A 415 -1.91 17.42 17.05
CA ASN A 415 -0.67 17.14 16.34
C ASN A 415 -1.00 16.77 14.89
N GLU A 416 -0.27 17.35 13.92
CA GLU A 416 -0.53 17.10 12.49
C GLU A 416 -0.46 15.61 12.11
N LYS A 417 0.44 14.84 12.74
CA LYS A 417 0.58 13.39 12.46
C LYS A 417 -0.61 12.61 12.99
N THR A 418 -1.13 12.94 14.19
CA THR A 418 -2.32 12.28 14.74
C THR A 418 -3.58 12.69 13.99
N GLN A 419 -3.65 13.94 13.52
CA GLN A 419 -4.72 14.42 12.66
C GLN A 419 -4.80 13.63 11.36
N GLU A 420 -3.67 13.41 10.69
CA GLU A 420 -3.64 12.64 9.43
C GLU A 420 -3.94 11.15 9.66
N LYS A 421 -3.38 10.55 10.71
CA LYS A 421 -3.62 9.13 11.06
C LYS A 421 -5.11 8.84 11.24
N TYR A 422 -5.81 9.68 11.98
CA TYR A 422 -7.21 9.50 12.34
C TYR A 422 -8.17 10.39 11.52
N LYS A 423 -7.73 10.84 10.34
CA LYS A 423 -8.53 11.67 9.45
C LYS A 423 -9.87 11.02 9.13
N GLY A 424 -10.95 11.80 9.22
CA GLY A 424 -12.31 11.35 8.92
C GLY A 424 -13.02 10.62 10.06
N LEU A 425 -12.39 10.49 11.24
CA LEU A 425 -12.97 9.91 12.45
C LEU A 425 -13.48 11.00 13.42
N PRO A 426 -14.43 10.67 14.32
CA PRO A 426 -14.99 11.61 15.28
C PRO A 426 -14.00 11.90 16.42
N ILE A 427 -13.21 12.97 16.29
CA ILE A 427 -12.19 13.37 17.28
C ILE A 427 -12.37 14.84 17.64
N LEU A 428 -12.24 15.17 18.94
CA LEU A 428 -12.16 16.54 19.42
C LEU A 428 -10.69 16.89 19.70
N TYR A 429 -10.05 17.61 18.77
CA TYR A 429 -8.69 18.10 18.99
C TYR A 429 -8.69 19.37 19.84
N THR A 430 -7.70 19.50 20.72
CA THR A 430 -7.48 20.68 21.55
C THR A 430 -5.99 21.05 21.62
N THR A 431 -5.70 22.34 21.65
CA THR A 431 -4.36 22.87 21.98
C THR A 431 -4.29 23.34 23.43
N ASP A 432 -5.43 23.47 24.12
CA ASP A 432 -5.53 23.95 25.49
C ASP A 432 -6.68 23.24 26.23
N TYR A 433 -6.32 22.37 27.18
CA TYR A 433 -7.30 21.63 27.97
C TYR A 433 -8.16 22.51 28.90
N SER A 434 -7.81 23.79 29.10
CA SER A 434 -8.62 24.71 29.91
C SER A 434 -9.98 25.03 29.27
N GLU A 435 -10.10 24.89 27.94
CA GLU A 435 -11.38 25.09 27.23
C GLU A 435 -12.38 23.94 27.46
N ILE A 436 -11.88 22.79 27.93
CA ILE A 436 -12.66 21.57 28.09
C ILE A 436 -13.54 21.68 29.33
N THR A 437 -14.76 22.15 29.12
CA THR A 437 -15.81 22.32 30.14
C THR A 437 -17.04 21.47 29.80
N PRO A 438 -17.89 21.11 30.79
CA PRO A 438 -19.12 20.37 30.52
C PRO A 438 -20.01 21.03 29.46
N GLN A 439 -20.14 22.36 29.49
CA GLN A 439 -20.93 23.13 28.54
C GLN A 439 -20.38 23.04 27.12
N TYR A 440 -19.05 23.19 26.97
CA TYR A 440 -18.39 23.05 25.67
C TYR A 440 -18.56 21.65 25.08
N LEU A 441 -18.45 20.62 25.92
CA LEU A 441 -18.60 19.23 25.48
C LEU A 441 -20.04 18.90 25.07
N GLU A 442 -21.06 19.37 25.80
CA GLU A 442 -22.46 19.17 25.38
C GLU A 442 -22.76 19.84 24.03
N GLN A 443 -22.24 21.05 23.81
CA GLN A 443 -22.33 21.71 22.50
C GLN A 443 -21.66 20.85 21.42
N LYS A 444 -20.40 20.45 21.61
CA LYS A 444 -19.65 19.67 20.62
C LYS A 444 -20.30 18.31 20.33
N TYR A 445 -20.88 17.67 21.33
CA TYR A 445 -21.58 16.40 21.11
C TYR A 445 -22.79 16.57 20.19
N SER A 446 -23.57 17.64 20.39
CA SER A 446 -24.73 17.92 19.53
C SER A 446 -24.35 18.15 18.06
N GLU A 447 -23.17 18.72 17.80
CA GLU A 447 -22.60 18.93 16.46
C GLU A 447 -22.11 17.61 15.84
N MET A 448 -21.51 16.72 16.64
CA MET A 448 -20.81 15.53 16.14
C MET A 448 -21.66 14.27 16.07
N VAL A 449 -22.69 14.10 16.92
CA VAL A 449 -23.42 12.83 17.06
C VAL A 449 -24.14 12.38 15.78
N ASN A 450 -24.65 13.31 14.99
CA ASN A 450 -25.35 13.02 13.73
C ASN A 450 -24.45 13.18 12.49
N ALA A 451 -23.21 13.63 12.65
CA ALA A 451 -22.27 13.77 11.54
C ALA A 451 -21.81 12.41 11.03
N THR A 452 -21.54 12.34 9.73
CA THR A 452 -21.06 11.13 9.05
C THR A 452 -19.54 11.05 9.11
N TYR A 453 -19.03 9.87 9.46
CA TYR A 453 -17.61 9.57 9.55
C TYR A 453 -17.27 8.31 8.76
N ASP A 454 -15.99 8.15 8.43
CA ASP A 454 -15.43 6.94 7.85
C ASP A 454 -14.64 6.17 8.92
N PHE A 455 -15.24 5.08 9.42
CA PHE A 455 -14.67 4.23 10.45
C PHE A 455 -13.74 3.14 9.90
N SER A 456 -13.55 3.07 8.57
CA SER A 456 -12.80 1.99 7.93
C SER A 456 -11.37 1.89 8.46
N ARG A 457 -10.74 3.04 8.77
CA ARG A 457 -9.39 3.15 9.37
C ARG A 457 -9.21 2.44 10.70
N LEU A 458 -10.29 2.06 11.37
CA LEU A 458 -10.21 1.29 12.62
C LEU A 458 -9.99 -0.22 12.38
N PHE A 459 -9.98 -0.69 11.12
CA PHE A 459 -9.95 -2.12 10.81
C PHE A 459 -8.73 -2.49 9.96
N LEU A 460 -8.20 -3.69 10.15
CA LEU A 460 -7.07 -4.25 9.39
C LEU A 460 -7.31 -4.20 7.88
N SER A 461 -8.54 -4.46 7.44
CA SER A 461 -8.96 -4.53 6.04
C SER A 461 -8.82 -3.20 5.29
N TYR A 462 -8.68 -2.08 6.01
CA TYR A 462 -8.39 -0.78 5.40
C TYR A 462 -6.93 -0.64 4.96
N TYR A 463 -6.02 -1.37 5.59
CA TYR A 463 -4.58 -1.26 5.38
C TYR A 463 -4.10 -2.20 4.29
N SER A 464 -2.99 -1.86 3.62
CA SER A 464 -2.37 -2.73 2.62
C SER A 464 -1.93 -4.05 3.25
N ILE A 465 -1.68 -5.09 2.43
CA ILE A 465 -1.23 -6.39 2.94
C ILE A 465 0.07 -6.24 3.73
N GLU A 466 1.02 -5.43 3.26
CA GLU A 466 2.29 -5.18 3.93
C GLU A 466 2.08 -4.52 5.30
N GLN A 467 1.18 -3.54 5.37
CA GLN A 467 0.81 -2.88 6.62
C GLN A 467 0.10 -3.83 7.57
N GLN A 468 -0.80 -4.67 7.07
CA GLN A 468 -1.46 -5.71 7.87
C GLN A 468 -0.43 -6.68 8.45
N GLU A 469 0.56 -7.12 7.67
CA GLU A 469 1.62 -8.01 8.17
C GLU A 469 2.48 -7.33 9.25
N GLU A 470 2.84 -6.05 9.08
CA GLU A 470 3.57 -5.32 10.12
C GLU A 470 2.74 -5.10 11.39
N ILE A 471 1.44 -4.80 11.25
CA ILE A 471 0.48 -4.71 12.36
C ILE A 471 0.42 -6.05 13.13
N LYS A 472 0.21 -7.15 12.39
CA LYS A 472 0.11 -8.51 12.95
C LYS A 472 1.40 -8.90 13.65
N LYS A 473 2.56 -8.62 13.05
CA LYS A 473 3.89 -8.87 13.62
C LYS A 473 4.10 -8.10 14.92
N CYS A 474 3.82 -6.80 14.92
CA CYS A 474 3.94 -5.96 16.12
C CYS A 474 3.05 -6.47 17.26
N GLY A 475 1.77 -6.70 17.00
CA GLY A 475 0.86 -7.14 18.05
C GLY A 475 1.09 -8.59 18.47
N THR A 476 1.51 -9.49 17.58
CA THR A 476 1.92 -10.85 17.96
C THR A 476 3.10 -10.82 18.94
N TYR A 477 4.11 -9.99 18.66
CA TYR A 477 5.25 -9.80 19.56
C TYR A 477 4.80 -9.37 20.95
N TRP A 478 3.98 -8.33 21.04
CA TRP A 478 3.56 -7.77 22.32
C TRP A 478 2.60 -8.68 23.07
N VAL A 479 1.60 -9.26 22.41
CA VAL A 479 0.65 -10.19 23.02
C VAL A 479 1.39 -11.39 23.61
N LYS A 480 2.33 -12.00 22.87
CA LYS A 480 3.16 -13.09 23.41
C LYS A 480 3.98 -12.65 24.62
N LYS A 481 4.56 -11.44 24.55
CA LYS A 481 5.41 -10.88 25.60
C LYS A 481 4.65 -10.57 26.90
N VAL A 482 3.42 -10.06 26.82
CA VAL A 482 2.67 -9.54 27.98
C VAL A 482 1.51 -10.42 28.43
N CYS A 483 0.95 -11.25 27.54
CA CYS A 483 -0.15 -12.17 27.81
C CYS A 483 0.28 -13.65 27.82
N GLY A 484 1.55 -13.95 27.52
CA GLY A 484 2.13 -15.31 27.56
C GLY A 484 2.31 -15.94 26.17
N GLN A 485 3.31 -16.82 26.05
CA GLN A 485 3.76 -17.46 24.80
C GLN A 485 2.67 -18.23 24.04
N GLY A 486 1.68 -18.79 24.75
CA GLY A 486 0.57 -19.55 24.16
C GLY A 486 -0.63 -18.70 23.71
N THR A 487 -0.59 -17.37 23.91
CA THR A 487 -1.69 -16.47 23.55
C THR A 487 -1.47 -15.94 22.13
N GLU A 488 -2.37 -16.25 21.21
CA GLU A 488 -2.29 -15.84 19.81
C GLU A 488 -3.57 -15.07 19.42
N TRP A 489 -3.42 -13.79 19.01
CA TRP A 489 -4.54 -12.96 18.56
C TRP A 489 -4.67 -12.98 17.05
N TYR A 490 -3.60 -12.60 16.36
CA TYR A 490 -3.49 -12.68 14.91
C TYR A 490 -3.06 -14.08 14.50
N SER A 491 -3.71 -15.12 15.04
CA SER A 491 -3.47 -16.48 14.56
C SER A 491 -3.64 -16.41 13.06
N SER A 492 -2.60 -16.80 12.32
CA SER A 492 -2.57 -16.80 10.87
C SER A 492 -3.77 -17.56 10.38
N THR A 493 -4.89 -16.86 10.18
CA THR A 493 -6.03 -17.42 9.49
C THR A 493 -5.50 -17.51 8.07
N PRO A 494 -5.22 -18.73 7.58
CA PRO A 494 -4.52 -18.89 6.32
C PRO A 494 -5.33 -18.17 5.26
N ARG A 495 -4.72 -17.23 4.55
CA ARG A 495 -5.40 -16.57 3.45
C ARG A 495 -5.64 -17.62 2.36
N ILE A 496 -6.87 -17.75 1.88
CA ILE A 496 -7.13 -18.55 0.67
C ILE A 496 -6.94 -17.62 -0.53
N THR A 497 -6.02 -17.98 -1.42
CA THR A 497 -5.91 -17.39 -2.75
C THR A 497 -6.74 -18.23 -3.71
N TRP A 498 -7.83 -17.67 -4.19
CA TRP A 498 -8.72 -18.33 -5.14
C TRP A 498 -8.22 -18.13 -6.57
N VAL A 499 -8.11 -19.26 -7.28
CA VAL A 499 -7.66 -19.31 -8.67
C VAL A 499 -8.61 -20.16 -9.50
N THR A 500 -8.64 -19.90 -10.80
CA THR A 500 -9.30 -20.73 -11.80
C THR A 500 -8.52 -20.70 -13.10
N ILE A 501 -8.84 -21.60 -14.05
CA ILE A 501 -8.28 -21.58 -15.40
C ILE A 501 -9.39 -21.69 -16.42
N ILE A 502 -9.39 -20.83 -17.43
CA ILE A 502 -10.43 -20.77 -18.46
C ILE A 502 -9.85 -20.61 -19.86
N ASN A 503 -10.68 -20.98 -20.84
CA ASN A 503 -10.53 -20.61 -22.24
C ASN A 503 -11.74 -19.77 -22.70
N ALA A 504 -11.73 -19.34 -23.97
CA ALA A 504 -12.78 -18.51 -24.54
C ALA A 504 -14.20 -19.08 -24.34
N GLY A 505 -14.36 -20.41 -24.36
CA GLY A 505 -15.65 -21.09 -24.15
C GLY A 505 -16.21 -20.98 -22.73
N TYR A 506 -15.40 -20.61 -21.75
CA TYR A 506 -15.80 -20.42 -20.35
C TYR A 506 -15.96 -18.96 -19.93
N VAL A 507 -15.78 -18.02 -20.86
CA VAL A 507 -15.90 -16.57 -20.59
C VAL A 507 -17.29 -16.22 -20.05
N ASP A 508 -18.36 -16.71 -20.66
CA ASP A 508 -19.72 -16.38 -20.21
C ASP A 508 -20.06 -17.07 -18.89
N PHE A 509 -19.57 -18.30 -18.65
CA PHE A 509 -19.67 -18.90 -17.32
C PHE A 509 -18.96 -18.06 -16.26
N THR A 510 -17.77 -17.54 -16.57
CA THR A 510 -16.98 -16.68 -15.67
C THR A 510 -17.70 -15.37 -15.37
N LYS A 511 -18.29 -14.73 -16.39
CA LYS A 511 -19.10 -13.51 -16.19
C LYS A 511 -20.34 -13.79 -15.35
N ASN A 512 -21.01 -14.93 -15.56
CA ASN A 512 -22.15 -15.36 -14.75
C ASN A 512 -21.76 -15.62 -13.28
N PHE A 513 -20.61 -16.28 -13.07
CA PHE A 513 -20.02 -16.50 -11.75
C PHE A 513 -19.77 -15.16 -11.03
N ILE A 514 -19.13 -14.20 -11.70
CA ILE A 514 -18.89 -12.85 -11.16
C ILE A 514 -20.18 -12.13 -10.82
N GLU A 515 -21.19 -12.22 -11.68
CA GLU A 515 -22.49 -11.58 -11.43
C GLU A 515 -23.21 -12.22 -10.25
N SER A 516 -23.13 -13.54 -10.10
CA SER A 516 -23.66 -14.25 -8.94
C SER A 516 -23.02 -13.78 -7.63
N MET A 517 -21.71 -13.53 -7.61
CA MET A 517 -21.02 -12.99 -6.44
C MET A 517 -21.51 -11.58 -6.07
N LYS A 518 -21.74 -10.73 -7.07
CA LYS A 518 -22.23 -9.36 -6.86
C LYS A 518 -23.65 -9.36 -6.30
N LEU A 519 -24.57 -10.10 -6.94
CA LEU A 519 -25.97 -10.18 -6.53
C LEU A 519 -26.11 -10.69 -5.09
N ASN A 520 -25.30 -11.68 -4.72
CA ASN A 520 -25.31 -12.28 -3.38
C ASN A 520 -24.37 -11.61 -2.37
N LYS A 521 -23.69 -10.51 -2.75
CA LYS A 521 -22.77 -9.74 -1.90
C LYS A 521 -21.68 -10.61 -1.26
N CYS A 522 -21.13 -11.55 -2.02
CA CYS A 522 -20.12 -12.51 -1.58
C CYS A 522 -18.84 -12.47 -2.42
N ILE A 523 -18.41 -11.26 -2.79
CA ILE A 523 -17.25 -11.04 -3.65
C ILE A 523 -15.96 -11.34 -2.89
N PHE A 524 -15.12 -12.21 -3.44
CA PHE A 524 -13.75 -12.43 -3.00
C PHE A 524 -12.77 -12.28 -4.18
N PRO A 525 -11.48 -11.95 -3.92
CA PRO A 525 -10.49 -11.85 -4.98
C PRO A 525 -10.30 -13.18 -5.70
N LEU A 526 -10.42 -13.16 -7.03
CA LEU A 526 -10.25 -14.32 -7.91
C LEU A 526 -9.20 -14.02 -8.97
N THR A 527 -8.20 -14.91 -9.08
CA THR A 527 -7.24 -14.90 -10.19
C THR A 527 -7.69 -15.88 -11.26
N VAL A 528 -7.90 -15.37 -12.47
CA VAL A 528 -8.33 -16.12 -13.65
C VAL A 528 -7.14 -16.33 -14.56
N TYR A 529 -6.67 -17.57 -14.65
CA TYR A 529 -5.64 -17.96 -15.60
C TYR A 529 -6.27 -18.19 -16.98
N CYS A 530 -5.93 -17.36 -17.95
CA CYS A 530 -6.51 -17.41 -19.29
C CYS A 530 -5.61 -18.19 -20.24
N THR A 531 -6.13 -19.21 -20.92
CA THR A 531 -5.35 -20.01 -21.89
C THR A 531 -5.19 -19.35 -23.26
N ASP A 532 -5.93 -18.27 -23.51
CA ASP A 532 -5.97 -17.54 -24.77
C ASP A 532 -6.15 -16.03 -24.53
N GLN A 533 -5.80 -15.23 -25.55
CA GLN A 533 -5.89 -13.77 -25.48
C GLN A 533 -7.34 -13.29 -25.48
N GLU A 534 -8.24 -14.01 -26.15
CA GLU A 534 -9.67 -13.68 -26.23
C GLU A 534 -10.31 -13.63 -24.84
N SER A 535 -9.98 -14.59 -23.97
CA SER A 535 -10.44 -14.62 -22.58
C SER A 535 -9.92 -13.44 -21.77
N ILE A 536 -8.64 -13.05 -21.96
CA ILE A 536 -8.04 -11.88 -21.28
C ILE A 536 -8.77 -10.61 -21.70
N ASP A 537 -8.99 -10.44 -23.00
CA ASP A 537 -9.62 -9.26 -23.55
C ASP A 537 -11.10 -9.18 -23.13
N ALA A 538 -11.82 -10.31 -23.13
CA ALA A 538 -13.23 -10.39 -22.79
C ALA A 538 -13.52 -10.15 -21.29
N LEU A 539 -12.55 -10.42 -20.42
CA LEU A 539 -12.63 -10.14 -18.98
C LEU A 539 -12.01 -8.81 -18.57
N LYS A 540 -11.48 -8.04 -19.52
CA LYS A 540 -10.93 -6.70 -19.26
C LYS A 540 -12.00 -5.79 -18.64
N GLY A 541 -11.70 -5.24 -17.47
CA GLY A 541 -12.61 -4.36 -16.72
C GLY A 541 -13.58 -5.08 -15.78
N TYR A 542 -13.58 -6.41 -15.73
CA TYR A 542 -14.26 -7.17 -14.69
C TYR A 542 -13.44 -7.18 -13.38
N PRO A 543 -14.08 -7.35 -12.20
CA PRO A 543 -13.41 -7.33 -10.89
C PRO A 543 -12.66 -8.65 -10.60
N VAL A 544 -11.82 -9.10 -11.53
CA VAL A 544 -10.97 -10.30 -11.42
C VAL A 544 -9.57 -10.00 -11.94
N THR A 545 -8.58 -10.73 -11.44
CA THR A 545 -7.20 -10.61 -11.92
C THR A 545 -6.96 -11.61 -13.05
N CYS A 546 -6.82 -11.16 -14.29
CA CYS A 546 -6.47 -12.04 -15.40
C CYS A 546 -4.95 -12.21 -15.51
N VAL A 547 -4.50 -13.46 -15.65
CA VAL A 547 -3.09 -13.83 -15.86
C VAL A 547 -3.00 -14.74 -17.07
N ASP A 548 -2.04 -14.48 -17.96
CA ASP A 548 -1.79 -15.36 -19.11
C ASP A 548 -1.23 -16.71 -18.63
N ALA A 549 -1.98 -17.78 -18.90
CA ALA A 549 -1.63 -19.14 -18.46
C ALA A 549 -0.58 -19.79 -19.37
N ARG A 550 -0.51 -19.38 -20.64
CA ARG A 550 0.31 -20.02 -21.68
C ARG A 550 1.77 -20.24 -21.28
N PRO A 551 2.44 -19.32 -20.54
CA PRO A 551 3.84 -19.50 -20.16
C PRO A 551 4.11 -20.65 -19.16
N PHE A 552 3.11 -21.08 -18.38
CA PHE A 552 3.31 -22.09 -17.32
C PHE A 552 2.59 -23.42 -17.56
N LEU A 553 1.78 -23.54 -18.62
CA LEU A 553 1.11 -24.80 -18.97
C LEU A 553 2.11 -25.82 -19.52
N LYS A 554 1.93 -27.09 -19.13
CA LYS A 554 2.77 -28.20 -19.66
C LYS A 554 2.52 -28.49 -21.14
N PHE A 555 1.37 -28.08 -21.67
CA PHE A 555 0.96 -28.35 -23.05
C PHE A 555 0.47 -27.08 -23.74
N THR A 556 0.82 -26.94 -25.02
CA THR A 556 0.23 -25.91 -25.89
C THR A 556 -1.24 -26.23 -26.13
N MET A 557 -2.13 -25.31 -25.80
CA MET A 557 -3.56 -25.42 -26.08
C MET A 557 -3.84 -25.10 -27.55
N THR A 558 -4.62 -25.94 -28.22
CA THR A 558 -5.08 -25.71 -29.59
C THR A 558 -6.36 -24.85 -29.56
N ASN A 559 -6.47 -23.87 -30.47
CA ASN A 559 -7.61 -22.93 -30.54
C ASN A 559 -8.93 -23.58 -31.02
N ALA A 560 -8.94 -24.86 -31.37
CA ALA A 560 -10.15 -25.53 -31.83
C ALA A 560 -10.94 -26.03 -30.61
N LEU A 561 -12.22 -25.63 -30.51
CA LEU A 561 -13.20 -26.14 -29.55
C LEU A 561 -13.00 -27.65 -29.36
N SER A 562 -12.44 -28.04 -28.22
CA SER A 562 -12.07 -29.43 -27.97
C SER A 562 -13.34 -30.26 -27.85
N THR A 563 -13.53 -31.19 -28.78
CA THR A 563 -14.64 -32.14 -28.75
C THR A 563 -14.47 -33.05 -27.52
N TRP A 564 -15.58 -33.27 -26.81
CA TRP A 564 -15.63 -34.12 -25.63
C TRP A 564 -15.04 -35.51 -25.94
N GLN A 565 -14.21 -36.05 -25.04
CA GLN A 565 -13.41 -37.29 -25.19
C GLN A 565 -12.15 -37.24 -26.07
N THR A 566 -11.75 -36.08 -26.62
CA THR A 566 -10.44 -35.95 -27.27
C THR A 566 -9.29 -35.82 -26.27
N ILE A 567 -8.06 -36.13 -26.72
CA ILE A 567 -6.86 -35.96 -25.90
C ILE A 567 -6.60 -34.48 -25.54
N ASP A 568 -7.02 -33.55 -26.40
CA ASP A 568 -6.90 -32.11 -26.15
C ASP A 568 -7.89 -31.63 -25.08
N TYR A 569 -9.11 -32.19 -25.04
CA TYR A 569 -10.03 -31.96 -23.93
C TYR A 569 -9.44 -32.48 -22.60
N LYS A 570 -8.83 -33.67 -22.61
CA LYS A 570 -8.15 -34.20 -21.40
C LYS A 570 -6.99 -33.33 -20.95
N ARG A 571 -6.21 -32.77 -21.88
CA ARG A 571 -5.13 -31.82 -21.54
C ARG A 571 -5.66 -30.57 -20.85
N LEU A 572 -6.79 -30.02 -21.31
CA LEU A 572 -7.44 -28.88 -20.66
C LEU A 572 -7.89 -29.21 -19.23
N VAL A 573 -8.47 -30.40 -19.02
CA VAL A 573 -8.88 -30.87 -17.69
C VAL A 573 -7.69 -30.94 -16.73
N PHE A 574 -6.54 -31.43 -17.20
CA PHE A 574 -5.31 -31.50 -16.41
C PHE A 574 -4.60 -30.14 -16.22
N ALA A 575 -4.86 -29.14 -17.07
CA ALA A 575 -4.32 -27.78 -16.92
C ALA A 575 -4.73 -27.13 -15.59
N LYS A 576 -5.83 -27.59 -14.97
CA LYS A 576 -6.21 -27.29 -13.59
C LYS A 576 -5.04 -27.53 -12.61
N LEU A 577 -4.35 -28.65 -12.74
CA LEU A 577 -3.22 -29.00 -11.86
C LEU A 577 -2.00 -28.11 -12.11
N ASP A 578 -1.74 -27.72 -13.35
CA ASP A 578 -0.68 -26.74 -13.67
C ASP A 578 -0.98 -25.38 -13.04
N SER A 579 -2.24 -24.95 -13.07
CA SER A 579 -2.69 -23.70 -12.48
C SER A 579 -2.53 -23.68 -10.95
N ILE A 580 -2.84 -24.80 -10.28
CA ILE A 580 -2.63 -24.96 -8.83
C ILE A 580 -1.13 -24.98 -8.52
N LYS A 581 -0.33 -25.71 -9.30
CA LYS A 581 1.13 -25.78 -9.13
C LYS A 581 1.79 -24.41 -9.28
N TYR A 582 1.36 -23.62 -10.27
CA TYR A 582 1.80 -22.25 -10.46
C TYR A 582 1.40 -21.38 -9.26
N ALA A 583 0.14 -21.43 -8.83
CA ALA A 583 -0.34 -20.66 -7.68
C ALA A 583 0.39 -21.00 -6.37
N LEU A 584 0.72 -22.27 -6.12
CA LEU A 584 1.50 -22.69 -4.94
C LEU A 584 2.88 -22.00 -4.90
N LYS A 585 3.50 -21.80 -6.06
CA LYS A 585 4.79 -21.12 -6.18
C LYS A 585 4.67 -19.60 -6.00
N GLU A 586 3.66 -18.99 -6.60
CA GLU A 586 3.48 -17.54 -6.57
C GLU A 586 2.97 -17.02 -5.22
N PHE A 587 2.24 -17.86 -4.46
CA PHE A 587 1.64 -17.47 -3.18
C PHE A 587 2.08 -18.40 -2.03
N PRO A 588 3.36 -18.38 -1.62
CA PRO A 588 3.93 -19.31 -0.64
C PRO A 588 3.27 -19.25 0.75
N GLU A 589 2.73 -18.10 1.12
CA GLU A 589 2.12 -17.85 2.44
C GLU A 589 0.58 -18.05 2.48
N SER A 590 -0.02 -18.55 1.40
CA SER A 590 -1.48 -18.70 1.26
C SER A 590 -1.90 -20.14 1.01
N TYR A 591 -3.09 -20.52 1.46
CA TYR A 591 -3.76 -21.73 0.96
C TYR A 591 -4.23 -21.45 -0.46
N ILE A 592 -4.18 -22.47 -1.32
CA ILE A 592 -4.51 -22.33 -2.74
C ILE A 592 -5.87 -22.97 -2.98
N GLY A 593 -6.87 -22.15 -3.27
CA GLY A 593 -8.21 -22.58 -3.63
C GLY A 593 -8.41 -22.58 -5.12
N TYR A 594 -8.84 -23.70 -5.68
CA TYR A 594 -9.29 -23.80 -7.06
C TYR A 594 -10.82 -23.88 -7.10
N ILE A 595 -11.42 -23.12 -8.03
CA ILE A 595 -12.88 -23.09 -8.24
C ILE A 595 -13.24 -23.10 -9.73
N ASP A 596 -14.16 -23.97 -10.15
CA ASP A 596 -14.68 -24.03 -11.52
C ASP A 596 -15.68 -22.88 -11.79
N MET A 597 -15.81 -22.46 -13.05
CA MET A 597 -16.61 -21.29 -13.43
C MET A 597 -18.07 -21.61 -13.79
N ASP A 598 -18.44 -22.88 -13.89
CA ASP A 598 -19.84 -23.33 -14.00
C ASP A 598 -20.52 -23.46 -12.63
N ILE A 599 -20.08 -22.63 -11.69
CA ILE A 599 -20.59 -22.50 -10.34
C ILE A 599 -21.39 -21.21 -10.20
N VAL A 600 -22.44 -21.26 -9.40
CA VAL A 600 -23.20 -20.09 -8.97
C VAL A 600 -22.95 -19.87 -7.49
N MET A 601 -22.45 -18.69 -7.14
CA MET A 601 -22.13 -18.32 -5.77
C MET A 601 -23.34 -17.78 -5.05
N LEU A 602 -23.63 -18.31 -3.87
CA LEU A 602 -24.69 -17.87 -2.95
C LEU A 602 -24.11 -17.17 -1.71
N LYS A 603 -22.92 -17.59 -1.25
CA LYS A 603 -22.14 -17.00 -0.15
C LYS A 603 -20.65 -17.22 -0.38
N ASP A 604 -19.79 -16.50 0.35
CA ASP A 604 -18.34 -16.68 0.28
C ASP A 604 -17.94 -17.97 1.02
N PRO A 605 -17.34 -18.97 0.34
CA PRO A 605 -17.01 -20.26 0.93
C PRO A 605 -15.75 -20.24 1.80
N THR A 606 -15.04 -19.11 1.85
CA THR A 606 -13.74 -18.97 2.52
C THR A 606 -13.82 -19.34 4.00
N GLU A 607 -14.78 -18.76 4.74
CA GLU A 607 -14.89 -18.99 6.19
C GLU A 607 -15.23 -20.46 6.49
N THR A 608 -16.16 -21.06 5.74
CA THR A 608 -16.53 -22.48 5.90
C THR A 608 -15.33 -23.40 5.70
N ILE A 609 -14.50 -23.14 4.70
CA ILE A 609 -13.29 -23.94 4.43
C ILE A 609 -12.25 -23.74 5.52
N ILE A 610 -12.01 -22.51 5.95
CA ILE A 610 -11.08 -22.21 7.04
C ILE A 610 -11.50 -22.88 8.34
N GLN A 611 -12.79 -22.83 8.69
CA GLN A 611 -13.31 -23.52 9.88
C GLN A 611 -13.20 -25.04 9.74
N THR A 612 -13.36 -25.56 8.53
CA THR A 612 -13.16 -27.00 8.24
C THR A 612 -11.71 -27.41 8.48
N PHE A 613 -10.73 -26.63 8.01
CA PHE A 613 -9.31 -26.84 8.31
C PHE A 613 -8.98 -26.71 9.80
N LYS A 614 -9.56 -25.72 10.49
CA LYS A 614 -9.36 -25.51 11.94
C LYS A 614 -9.85 -26.72 12.75
N LYS A 615 -11.02 -27.27 12.39
CA LYS A 615 -11.57 -28.50 13.00
C LYS A 615 -10.76 -29.75 12.64
N ASN A 616 -10.07 -29.74 11.50
CA ASN A 616 -9.33 -30.88 10.96
C ASN A 616 -7.88 -30.49 10.63
N PRO A 617 -7.04 -30.19 11.63
CA PRO A 617 -5.72 -29.59 11.43
C PRO A 617 -4.76 -30.50 10.64
N THR A 618 -5.00 -31.80 10.59
CA THR A 618 -4.18 -32.76 9.83
C THR A 618 -4.59 -32.92 8.36
N ALA A 619 -5.73 -32.37 7.94
CA ALA A 619 -6.14 -32.38 6.54
C ALA A 619 -5.21 -31.47 5.71
N ILE A 620 -4.79 -31.97 4.55
CA ILE A 620 -3.94 -31.27 3.59
C ILE A 620 -4.78 -30.49 2.58
N PHE A 621 -5.96 -31.00 2.23
CA PHE A 621 -6.93 -30.27 1.41
C PHE A 621 -8.37 -30.46 1.87
N VAL A 622 -9.20 -29.49 1.52
CA VAL A 622 -10.66 -29.47 1.71
C VAL A 622 -11.31 -29.39 0.34
N SER A 623 -12.39 -30.13 0.08
CA SER A 623 -13.06 -30.14 -1.22
C SER A 623 -14.57 -30.28 -1.14
N GLN A 624 -15.27 -30.05 -2.25
CA GLN A 624 -16.68 -30.45 -2.37
C GLN A 624 -16.80 -31.99 -2.43
N CYS A 625 -17.86 -32.56 -1.87
CA CYS A 625 -18.18 -33.97 -2.06
C CYS A 625 -18.89 -34.20 -3.40
N ASP A 626 -18.53 -35.27 -4.10
CA ASP A 626 -19.07 -35.72 -5.39
C ASP A 626 -19.78 -37.08 -5.31
N GLU A 627 -20.07 -37.58 -4.10
CA GLU A 627 -20.84 -38.83 -3.96
C GLU A 627 -22.23 -38.70 -4.60
N PRO A 628 -22.80 -39.79 -5.15
CA PRO A 628 -24.15 -39.76 -5.69
C PRO A 628 -25.24 -39.50 -4.63
N THR A 629 -25.01 -39.92 -3.39
CA THR A 629 -25.96 -39.80 -2.28
C THR A 629 -26.05 -38.36 -1.75
N PRO A 630 -27.20 -37.88 -1.27
CA PRO A 630 -27.35 -36.52 -0.75
C PRO A 630 -26.38 -36.19 0.41
N GLN A 631 -26.02 -37.19 1.20
CA GLN A 631 -25.05 -37.07 2.28
C GLN A 631 -23.79 -37.86 1.93
N CYS A 632 -22.62 -37.30 2.25
CA CYS A 632 -21.34 -37.98 2.09
C CYS A 632 -21.22 -39.11 3.12
N SER A 633 -20.93 -40.32 2.64
CA SER A 633 -20.73 -41.52 3.43
C SER A 633 -19.53 -41.42 4.37
N ASN A 634 -18.47 -40.73 3.94
CA ASN A 634 -17.29 -40.48 4.74
C ASN A 634 -16.62 -39.16 4.35
N LEU A 635 -16.85 -38.13 5.16
CA LEU A 635 -16.24 -36.80 4.95
C LEU A 635 -14.72 -36.85 5.07
N ASN A 636 -14.16 -37.73 5.93
CA ASN A 636 -12.73 -37.86 6.13
C ASN A 636 -12.13 -38.82 5.10
N ASN A 637 -11.26 -38.32 4.23
CA ASN A 637 -10.69 -39.08 3.12
C ASN A 637 -11.76 -39.62 2.15
N CYS A 638 -12.75 -38.78 1.84
CA CYS A 638 -13.82 -39.10 0.90
C CYS A 638 -13.25 -39.63 -0.42
N GLN A 639 -13.65 -40.83 -0.83
CA GLN A 639 -13.17 -41.44 -2.09
C GLN A 639 -13.86 -40.87 -3.34
N HIS A 640 -14.75 -39.89 -3.15
CA HIS A 640 -15.52 -39.23 -4.18
C HIS A 640 -15.48 -37.71 -3.97
N PHE A 641 -14.31 -37.13 -3.75
CA PHE A 641 -14.21 -35.68 -3.69
C PHE A 641 -14.25 -35.07 -5.10
N CYS A 642 -14.74 -33.83 -5.20
CA CYS A 642 -14.78 -33.03 -6.41
C CYS A 642 -13.55 -32.11 -6.48
N SER A 643 -12.89 -32.04 -7.64
CA SER A 643 -11.79 -31.09 -7.88
C SER A 643 -12.24 -29.72 -8.41
N GLY A 644 -13.55 -29.53 -8.61
CA GLY A 644 -14.11 -28.25 -9.06
C GLY A 644 -14.28 -27.21 -7.95
N VAL A 645 -14.25 -27.63 -6.69
CA VAL A 645 -14.04 -26.75 -5.55
C VAL A 645 -13.10 -27.47 -4.59
N ILE A 646 -11.84 -27.04 -4.53
CA ILE A 646 -10.82 -27.68 -3.72
C ILE A 646 -9.80 -26.66 -3.21
N VAL A 647 -9.42 -26.74 -1.95
CA VAL A 647 -8.45 -25.84 -1.32
C VAL A 647 -7.33 -26.65 -0.69
N PHE A 648 -6.10 -26.36 -1.07
CA PHE A 648 -4.89 -27.00 -0.58
C PHE A 648 -4.16 -26.10 0.42
N LYS A 649 -3.62 -26.70 1.48
CA LYS A 649 -2.53 -26.08 2.25
C LYS A 649 -1.31 -25.94 1.35
N ASN A 650 -0.56 -24.85 1.48
CA ASN A 650 0.71 -24.72 0.77
C ASN A 650 1.82 -25.43 1.56
N VAL A 651 1.95 -26.72 1.28
CA VAL A 651 2.95 -27.62 1.89
C VAL A 651 3.53 -28.52 0.80
N ASP A 652 4.79 -28.93 0.98
CA ASP A 652 5.57 -29.65 -0.05
C ASP A 652 4.89 -30.89 -0.63
N ILE A 653 4.07 -31.59 0.15
CA ILE A 653 3.36 -32.78 -0.33
C ILE A 653 2.37 -32.44 -1.45
N VAL A 654 1.80 -31.24 -1.47
CA VAL A 654 0.86 -30.82 -2.51
C VAL A 654 1.54 -30.69 -3.86
N ASN A 655 2.80 -30.23 -3.90
CA ASN A 655 3.59 -30.21 -5.14
C ASN A 655 3.68 -31.60 -5.77
N LYS A 656 3.70 -32.68 -4.97
CA LYS A 656 3.67 -34.06 -5.48
C LYS A 656 2.29 -34.46 -5.96
N LEU A 657 1.22 -33.99 -5.31
CA LEU A 657 -0.17 -34.33 -5.67
C LEU A 657 -0.59 -33.78 -7.03
N VAL A 658 -0.04 -32.63 -7.44
CA VAL A 658 -0.42 -31.94 -8.68
C VAL A 658 0.58 -32.20 -9.83
N ASP A 659 1.63 -32.99 -9.61
CA ASP A 659 2.70 -33.18 -10.60
C ASP A 659 2.50 -34.40 -11.49
N TYR A 660 1.63 -34.22 -12.49
CA TYR A 660 1.24 -35.27 -13.44
C TYR A 660 2.18 -35.37 -14.66
N THR A 661 2.14 -36.51 -15.35
CA THR A 661 2.89 -36.81 -16.58
C THR A 661 1.97 -36.94 -17.79
N THR A 662 2.54 -36.93 -19.00
CA THR A 662 1.79 -37.19 -20.24
C THR A 662 1.09 -38.55 -20.23
N ASN A 663 1.71 -39.57 -19.61
CA ASN A 663 1.10 -40.90 -19.49
C ASN A 663 -0.14 -40.88 -18.60
N ASP A 664 -0.16 -40.05 -17.55
CA ASP A 664 -1.32 -39.90 -16.67
C ASP A 664 -2.52 -39.30 -17.43
N VAL A 665 -2.25 -38.30 -18.28
CA VAL A 665 -3.29 -37.67 -19.13
C VAL A 665 -3.93 -38.70 -20.08
N ILE A 666 -3.12 -39.62 -20.61
CA ILE A 666 -3.61 -40.68 -21.51
C ILE A 666 -4.41 -41.71 -20.71
N ALA A 667 -3.85 -42.20 -19.61
CA ALA A 667 -4.35 -43.34 -18.85
C ALA A 667 -5.60 -43.04 -18.01
N LEU A 668 -5.77 -41.80 -17.56
CA LEU A 668 -6.83 -41.45 -16.60
C LEU A 668 -7.98 -40.70 -17.27
N SER A 669 -9.12 -40.66 -16.56
CA SER A 669 -10.35 -39.99 -16.99
C SER A 669 -10.31 -38.47 -16.79
N GLY A 670 -9.49 -37.97 -15.86
CA GLY A 670 -9.36 -36.56 -15.55
C GLY A 670 -8.50 -36.31 -14.31
N ASP A 671 -8.38 -35.04 -13.95
CA ASP A 671 -7.62 -34.52 -12.82
C ASP A 671 -8.14 -35.02 -11.46
N GLN A 672 -9.47 -35.14 -11.28
CA GLN A 672 -10.07 -35.67 -10.05
C GLN A 672 -9.64 -37.11 -9.75
N HIS A 673 -9.64 -37.99 -10.78
CA HIS A 673 -9.17 -39.37 -10.65
C HIS A 673 -7.67 -39.41 -10.36
N TYR A 674 -6.88 -38.57 -11.03
CA TYR A 674 -5.45 -38.46 -10.75
C TYR A 674 -5.17 -38.04 -9.30
N LEU A 675 -5.83 -36.99 -8.82
CA LEU A 675 -5.69 -36.50 -7.44
C LEU A 675 -6.07 -37.58 -6.42
N LEU A 676 -7.13 -38.36 -6.67
CA LEU A 676 -7.52 -39.47 -5.78
C LEU A 676 -6.42 -40.54 -5.71
N ASN A 677 -5.87 -40.96 -6.85
CA ASN A 677 -4.79 -41.93 -6.91
C ASN A 677 -3.55 -41.43 -6.15
N MET A 678 -3.22 -40.15 -6.30
CA MET A 678 -2.07 -39.53 -5.61
C MET A 678 -2.32 -39.36 -4.11
N ALA A 679 -3.52 -38.95 -3.70
CA ALA A 679 -3.89 -38.85 -2.30
C ALA A 679 -3.79 -40.21 -1.60
N ASN A 680 -4.28 -41.27 -2.24
CA ASN A 680 -4.18 -42.64 -1.74
C ASN A 680 -2.71 -43.13 -1.71
N LYS A 681 -1.95 -42.90 -2.78
CA LYS A 681 -0.53 -43.28 -2.90
C LYS A 681 0.33 -42.67 -1.79
N TYR A 682 0.10 -41.40 -1.44
CA TYR A 682 0.86 -40.68 -0.43
C TYR A 682 0.18 -40.62 0.95
N ASN A 683 -0.94 -41.34 1.13
CA ASN A 683 -1.73 -41.34 2.37
C ASN A 683 -2.08 -39.92 2.86
N VAL A 684 -2.52 -39.08 1.93
CA VAL A 684 -2.84 -37.68 2.21
C VAL A 684 -4.21 -37.57 2.85
N LYS A 685 -4.23 -37.07 4.08
CA LYS A 685 -5.46 -36.75 4.79
C LYS A 685 -6.18 -35.58 4.14
N HIS A 686 -7.47 -35.72 3.91
CA HIS A 686 -8.32 -34.68 3.32
C HIS A 686 -9.74 -34.77 3.85
N ILE A 687 -10.52 -33.71 3.64
CA ILE A 687 -11.91 -33.67 4.11
C ILE A 687 -12.82 -33.00 3.08
N THR A 688 -14.04 -33.49 2.94
CA THR A 688 -15.05 -32.84 2.10
C THR A 688 -16.02 -31.98 2.92
N VAL A 689 -16.57 -30.95 2.28
CA VAL A 689 -17.69 -30.15 2.80
C VAL A 689 -19.00 -30.83 2.42
N ASP A 690 -19.98 -30.74 3.32
CA ASP A 690 -21.31 -31.32 3.13
C ASP A 690 -22.03 -30.75 1.90
N LYS A 691 -22.76 -31.60 1.20
CA LYS A 691 -23.44 -31.23 -0.05
C LYS A 691 -24.58 -30.22 0.15
N ASN A 692 -25.16 -30.13 1.35
CA ASN A 692 -26.16 -29.10 1.66
C ASN A 692 -25.53 -27.71 1.80
N ILE A 693 -24.20 -27.62 1.86
CA ILE A 693 -23.44 -26.36 1.86
C ILE A 693 -22.85 -26.13 0.46
N PHE A 694 -22.14 -27.11 -0.08
CA PHE A 694 -21.57 -27.08 -1.44
C PHE A 694 -22.38 -28.00 -2.37
N LEU A 695 -23.45 -27.47 -2.95
CA LEU A 695 -24.34 -28.23 -3.83
C LEU A 695 -23.61 -28.57 -5.13
N ASN A 696 -23.80 -29.80 -5.63
CA ASN A 696 -23.26 -30.25 -6.91
C ASN A 696 -24.38 -30.66 -7.86
N GLY A 697 -24.03 -31.06 -9.08
CA GLY A 697 -25.02 -31.37 -10.10
C GLY A 697 -25.90 -32.58 -9.78
N LYS A 698 -25.61 -33.39 -8.76
CA LYS A 698 -26.49 -34.48 -8.30
C LYS A 698 -27.47 -34.05 -7.20
N TYR A 699 -27.42 -32.79 -6.77
CA TYR A 699 -28.42 -32.26 -5.85
C TYR A 699 -29.78 -32.14 -6.56
N PRO A 700 -30.90 -32.56 -5.93
CA PRO A 700 -32.24 -32.50 -6.54
C PRO A 700 -32.55 -31.12 -7.13
N GLY A 701 -33.02 -31.10 -8.37
CA GLY A 701 -33.43 -29.89 -9.09
C GLY A 701 -32.31 -29.11 -9.78
N VAL A 702 -31.04 -29.53 -9.62
CA VAL A 702 -29.90 -28.95 -10.35
C VAL A 702 -29.78 -29.52 -11.77
N ASN A 703 -30.01 -30.82 -11.96
CA ASN A 703 -29.88 -31.50 -13.25
C ASN A 703 -31.10 -32.34 -13.67
N ASP A 704 -32.24 -32.17 -12.99
CA ASP A 704 -33.47 -32.91 -13.24
C ASP A 704 -34.71 -32.00 -13.21
N ASP A 705 -35.89 -32.61 -13.37
CA ASP A 705 -37.15 -31.86 -13.43
C ASP A 705 -37.76 -31.50 -12.08
N THR A 706 -37.12 -31.87 -10.97
CA THR A 706 -37.59 -31.48 -9.64
C THR A 706 -37.33 -30.00 -9.38
N PRO A 707 -38.19 -29.30 -8.61
CA PRO A 707 -37.91 -27.93 -8.19
C PRO A 707 -36.63 -27.86 -7.35
N LEU A 708 -35.74 -26.92 -7.67
CA LEU A 708 -34.54 -26.68 -6.87
C LEU A 708 -34.90 -25.94 -5.58
N GLU A 709 -34.80 -26.63 -4.45
CA GLU A 709 -34.95 -26.04 -3.12
C GLU A 709 -33.58 -25.84 -2.48
N LEU A 710 -33.23 -24.59 -2.16
CA LEU A 710 -31.93 -24.26 -1.58
C LEU A 710 -31.94 -24.42 -0.05
N PRO A 711 -31.02 -25.22 0.53
CA PRO A 711 -30.79 -25.22 1.97
C PRO A 711 -30.40 -23.83 2.48
N SER A 712 -30.80 -23.48 3.70
CA SER A 712 -30.42 -22.19 4.32
C SER A 712 -28.89 -22.00 4.45
N GLY A 713 -28.16 -23.12 4.53
CA GLY A 713 -26.71 -23.18 4.62
C GLY A 713 -25.98 -23.24 3.28
N ALA A 714 -26.69 -23.25 2.14
CA ALA A 714 -26.07 -23.34 0.83
C ALA A 714 -25.17 -22.13 0.54
N GLU A 715 -23.97 -22.38 0.03
CA GLU A 715 -22.95 -21.37 -0.29
C GLU A 715 -22.64 -21.33 -1.79
N LEU A 716 -22.75 -22.46 -2.48
CA LEU A 716 -22.54 -22.53 -3.93
C LEU A 716 -23.35 -23.67 -4.56
N ILE A 717 -23.59 -23.56 -5.86
CA ILE A 717 -24.22 -24.59 -6.70
C ILE A 717 -23.31 -24.86 -7.89
N HIS A 718 -22.84 -26.10 -8.02
CA HIS A 718 -21.93 -26.52 -9.08
C HIS A 718 -22.67 -27.37 -10.12
N TYR A 719 -22.67 -26.95 -11.39
CA TYR A 719 -23.39 -27.64 -12.48
C TYR A 719 -22.50 -28.67 -13.22
N ASN A 720 -21.64 -29.39 -12.48
CA ASN A 720 -20.62 -30.31 -13.01
C ASN A 720 -21.14 -31.56 -13.74
N TYR A 721 -22.40 -31.95 -13.53
CA TYR A 721 -23.01 -33.14 -14.16
C TYR A 721 -23.72 -32.84 -15.49
N LEU A 722 -23.66 -31.61 -15.96
CA LEU A 722 -24.24 -31.17 -17.23
C LEU A 722 -23.10 -30.84 -18.21
N VAL A 723 -23.38 -30.90 -19.52
CA VAL A 723 -22.38 -30.65 -20.57
C VAL A 723 -22.93 -29.61 -21.55
N GLY A 724 -22.07 -28.67 -21.96
CA GLY A 724 -22.39 -27.65 -22.96
C GLY A 724 -23.64 -26.85 -22.62
N ASP A 725 -24.49 -26.63 -23.62
CA ASP A 725 -25.70 -25.80 -23.53
C ASP A 725 -26.72 -26.28 -22.48
N LYS A 726 -26.64 -27.54 -22.07
CA LYS A 726 -27.49 -28.05 -20.98
C LYS A 726 -27.20 -27.32 -19.66
N LYS A 727 -25.95 -26.93 -19.39
CA LYS A 727 -25.60 -26.14 -18.18
C LYS A 727 -26.41 -24.84 -18.15
N ILE A 728 -26.34 -24.08 -19.24
CA ILE A 728 -27.04 -22.78 -19.37
C ILE A 728 -28.56 -22.98 -19.31
N THR A 729 -29.08 -24.03 -19.95
CA THR A 729 -30.52 -24.34 -19.92
C THR A 729 -31.04 -24.55 -18.50
N PHE A 730 -30.33 -25.36 -17.70
CA PHE A 730 -30.72 -25.60 -16.31
C PHE A 730 -30.48 -24.38 -15.43
N MET A 731 -29.35 -23.68 -15.57
CA MET A 731 -29.13 -22.41 -14.86
C MET A 731 -30.26 -21.41 -15.13
N LYS A 732 -30.72 -21.26 -16.39
CA LYS A 732 -31.88 -20.42 -16.73
C LYS A 732 -33.17 -20.92 -16.09
N LYS A 733 -33.44 -22.22 -16.15
CA LYS A 733 -34.59 -22.85 -15.49
C LYS A 733 -34.61 -22.59 -13.98
N ASN A 734 -33.45 -22.61 -13.35
CA ASN A 734 -33.28 -22.35 -11.92
C ASN A 734 -33.19 -20.85 -11.57
N ASN A 735 -33.30 -19.93 -12.54
CA ASN A 735 -33.08 -18.49 -12.39
C ASN A 735 -31.68 -18.10 -11.88
N MET A 736 -30.67 -18.85 -12.30
CA MET A 736 -29.25 -18.73 -11.88
C MET A 736 -28.30 -18.37 -13.05
N TRP A 737 -28.86 -17.97 -14.19
CA TRP A 737 -28.12 -17.39 -15.32
C TRP A 737 -28.45 -15.90 -15.41
N TYR A 738 -27.47 -15.05 -15.10
CA TYR A 738 -27.61 -13.62 -14.89
C TYR A 738 -27.12 -12.77 -16.06
N LEU A 739 -26.64 -13.41 -17.14
CA LEU A 739 -26.19 -12.74 -18.36
C LEU A 739 -27.29 -12.62 -19.42
#